data_AF-A0A2B4SX29-F1
#
_entry.id   AF-A0A2B4SX29-F1
#
_cell.length_a   1.000
_cell.length_b   1.000
_cell.length_c   1.000
_cell.angle_alpha   90.00
_cell.angle_beta   90.00
_cell.angle_gamma   90.00
#
_symmetry.space_group_name_H-M   'P 1'
#
loop_
_entity.id
_entity.type
_entity.pdbx_description
1 polymer ?
#
loop_
_entity_poly.entity_id
_entity_poly.type
_entity_poly.pdbx_seq_one_letter_code
_entity_poly.pdbx_strand_id
1 'polypeptide(L)'
;MSVLKAVVSFYRTGEERPSERYKARLKVQEEHRTLSAFKKNVIDFLGLNEQARKFGLGQFDLKLYRLAKISGKIENYSLSTQQQLDLELPLLLDSDSESELNSLCCHPVAISPGPLGSVLALDYDFVSCCSRLLKIRLHQPADVTELQNGLRDARDLCFSRGVAFMAERGNACVRFKDIEGNVRLDPNSLRSRADLERILGNYNLSLDGTVPTLRKRLSQHLDQLEAKVTKFVLQTNVLLSKPAALCMVSDDILLCAGDGHRAIYQIQLERDGVTIKGKSRKLVRYPEGAYRLESMTVSNAPHVYFTAAKSGQCNGGLYCFSMETGEVMTILENMTNSCKKIKKVAKFNDTLVFTDIEGRQVKRYNPLTKKVDTLTGDGREGEQNKTEKSCSFVQVHGICSVADTLFTTDAAAGKFKPITGLSGTTNFLSHLGILYDSFGIGCKASTSQTITQEEVSKNVEKVNDYIKSTVRNVKETNHLKEGSATNGPQGTVSKNTQDSVELLLNGVNKYIRNITNVSPEYKDSINWQTLLTTQVENLHAVSHFKHETFSTLQYAIDFGTISKESLKRITKWGAKYYTHPSSYYTMPQTRMSFKDVQFMTPLLSVGLSKKNEEVMREWLENYRPVRQRTVRSETTKDKAGASSPAAYAKPKPDVTPKARFPDDQDDRTLSASSEVNPLVSDLSVSFTSDSNIPKVKLASAADFNQVEEYESDSEISDVDTDSDSEGLIISKPVVTRSGRQVKVWTWFDV
;
A
#
# COMPACT_ATOMS: atom_id res chain seq x y z
N MET A 1 2.95 25.70 -32.42
CA MET A 1 3.87 24.78 -31.71
C MET A 1 3.19 24.43 -30.40
N SER A 2 2.79 23.18 -30.17
CA SER A 2 2.08 22.81 -28.94
C SER A 2 3.01 22.91 -27.74
N VAL A 3 2.72 23.84 -26.82
CA VAL A 3 3.45 24.00 -25.55
C VAL A 3 2.69 23.24 -24.47
N LEU A 4 3.28 22.15 -23.99
CA LEU A 4 2.74 21.37 -22.88
C LEU A 4 2.98 22.13 -21.57
N LYS A 5 1.95 22.33 -20.74
CA LYS A 5 2.13 22.90 -19.39
C LYS A 5 2.18 21.77 -18.36
N ALA A 6 3.34 21.58 -17.75
CA ALA A 6 3.49 20.73 -16.58
C ALA A 6 3.30 21.58 -15.32
N VAL A 7 2.34 21.21 -14.48
CA VAL A 7 2.08 21.88 -13.20
C VAL A 7 2.58 20.98 -12.09
N VAL A 8 3.50 21.50 -11.26
CA VAL A 8 4.03 20.79 -10.10
C VAL A 8 3.84 21.66 -8.88
N SER A 9 3.11 21.12 -7.91
CA SER A 9 2.89 21.75 -6.61
C SER A 9 3.75 21.08 -5.55
N PHE A 10 4.32 21.84 -4.62
CA PHE A 10 5.09 21.32 -3.49
C PHE A 10 4.67 21.96 -2.16
N TYR A 11 5.01 21.29 -1.06
CA TYR A 11 4.74 21.71 0.32
C TYR A 11 6.01 21.59 1.17
N ARG A 12 6.09 22.32 2.28
CA ARG A 12 7.26 22.31 3.18
C ARG A 12 7.16 21.19 4.22
N THR A 13 8.30 20.69 4.68
CA THR A 13 8.35 19.71 5.79
C THR A 13 7.90 20.42 7.09
N GLY A 14 6.82 19.94 7.71
CA GLY A 14 6.25 20.52 8.94
C GLY A 14 4.98 21.38 8.76
N GLU A 15 4.58 21.70 7.53
CA GLU A 15 3.25 22.29 7.24
C GLU A 15 2.16 21.20 7.17
N GLU A 16 0.89 21.56 7.44
CA GLU A 16 -0.25 20.63 7.32
C GLU A 16 -0.26 19.98 5.93
N ARG A 17 -0.32 18.64 5.91
CA ARG A 17 -0.20 17.84 4.70
C ARG A 17 -1.30 18.21 3.70
N PRO A 18 -1.00 18.50 2.42
CA PRO A 18 -2.04 18.64 1.41
C PRO A 18 -2.79 17.31 1.21
N SER A 19 -4.08 17.42 0.88
CA SER A 19 -5.02 16.31 0.62
C SER A 19 -4.74 15.56 -0.68
N GLU A 20 -3.78 16.02 -1.50
CA GLU A 20 -3.43 15.37 -2.75
C GLU A 20 -2.74 14.00 -2.54
N ARG A 21 -3.32 12.97 -3.18
CA ARG A 21 -2.94 11.54 -3.05
C ARG A 21 -1.57 11.17 -3.63
N TYR A 22 -0.92 12.03 -4.42
CA TYR A 22 0.30 11.71 -5.17
C TYR A 22 1.50 12.55 -4.70
N LYS A 23 2.16 12.11 -3.62
CA LYS A 23 3.28 12.84 -3.00
C LYS A 23 4.63 12.33 -3.48
N ALA A 24 5.55 13.20 -3.87
CA ALA A 24 6.95 12.85 -4.11
C ALA A 24 7.90 13.75 -3.35
N ARG A 25 8.98 13.17 -2.83
CA ARG A 25 10.01 13.89 -2.06
C ARG A 25 11.18 14.19 -3.01
N LEU A 26 11.47 15.47 -3.19
CA LEU A 26 12.53 15.97 -4.06
C LEU A 26 13.64 16.58 -3.20
N LYS A 27 14.91 16.22 -3.45
CA LYS A 27 16.05 16.81 -2.76
C LYS A 27 16.30 18.20 -3.34
N VAL A 28 16.34 19.21 -2.48
CA VAL A 28 16.83 20.53 -2.82
C VAL A 28 18.18 20.70 -2.12
N GLN A 29 19.17 21.21 -2.85
CA GLN A 29 20.55 21.37 -2.39
C GLN A 29 21.03 22.76 -2.81
N GLU A 30 22.17 23.23 -2.31
CA GLU A 30 22.71 24.54 -2.68
C GLU A 30 22.96 24.70 -4.19
N GLU A 31 23.25 23.60 -4.90
CA GLU A 31 23.39 23.58 -6.37
C GLU A 31 22.08 23.90 -7.11
N HIS A 32 20.93 23.83 -6.44
CA HIS A 32 19.60 24.14 -6.99
C HIS A 32 19.13 25.57 -6.71
N ARG A 33 20.02 26.46 -6.26
CA ARG A 33 19.65 27.83 -5.85
C ARG A 33 19.05 28.70 -6.96
N THR A 34 19.40 28.44 -8.22
CA THR A 34 18.83 29.19 -9.35
C THR A 34 17.53 28.54 -9.81
N LEU A 35 16.56 29.34 -10.26
CA LEU A 35 15.26 28.86 -10.76
C LEU A 35 15.44 27.89 -11.95
N SER A 36 16.45 28.13 -12.78
CA SER A 36 16.81 27.23 -13.88
C SER A 36 17.31 25.87 -13.38
N ALA A 37 18.24 25.87 -12.40
CA ALA A 37 18.75 24.63 -11.80
C ALA A 37 17.66 23.87 -11.03
N PHE A 38 16.79 24.59 -10.31
CA PHE A 38 15.65 24.02 -9.59
C PHE A 38 14.65 23.36 -10.54
N LYS A 39 14.23 24.07 -11.61
CA LYS A 39 13.36 23.51 -12.65
C LYS A 39 13.99 22.29 -13.31
N LYS A 40 15.29 22.33 -13.60
CA LYS A 40 16.03 21.19 -14.19
C LYS A 40 16.00 19.96 -13.26
N ASN A 41 16.27 20.14 -11.97
CA ASN A 41 16.19 19.06 -10.98
C ASN A 41 14.79 18.42 -10.91
N VAL A 42 13.73 19.24 -10.93
CA VAL A 42 12.33 18.76 -10.98
C VAL A 42 12.06 17.97 -12.27
N ILE A 43 12.51 18.49 -13.41
CA ILE A 43 12.35 17.88 -14.74
C ILE A 43 13.03 16.50 -14.79
N ASP A 44 14.27 16.42 -14.32
CA ASP A 44 15.08 15.21 -14.33
C ASP A 44 14.51 14.17 -13.36
N PHE A 45 14.13 14.58 -12.15
CA PHE A 45 13.52 13.71 -11.14
C PHE A 45 12.19 13.09 -11.62
N LEU A 46 11.32 13.89 -12.25
CA LEU A 46 10.04 13.41 -12.78
C LEU A 46 10.19 12.71 -14.14
N GLY A 47 11.34 12.84 -14.80
CA GLY A 47 11.60 12.27 -16.13
C GLY A 47 10.74 12.89 -17.23
N LEU A 48 10.41 14.18 -17.12
CA LEU A 48 9.46 14.85 -18.03
C LEU A 48 9.96 14.90 -19.48
N ASN A 49 11.26 15.08 -19.70
CA ASN A 49 11.88 15.08 -21.04
C ASN A 49 11.66 13.75 -21.79
N GLU A 50 11.81 12.63 -21.09
CA GLU A 50 11.65 11.31 -21.72
C GLU A 50 10.19 10.97 -21.99
N GLN A 51 9.29 11.42 -21.12
CA GLN A 51 7.85 11.28 -21.33
C GLN A 51 7.40 12.13 -22.51
N ALA A 52 7.86 13.38 -22.61
CA ALA A 52 7.59 14.24 -23.76
C ALA A 52 8.02 13.55 -25.07
N ARG A 53 9.25 13.03 -25.11
CA ARG A 53 9.77 12.27 -26.26
C ARG A 53 8.93 11.01 -26.56
N LYS A 54 8.52 10.25 -25.54
CA LYS A 54 7.72 9.02 -25.68
C LYS A 54 6.34 9.29 -26.30
N PHE A 55 5.75 10.45 -26.01
CA PHE A 55 4.44 10.84 -26.53
C PHE A 55 4.53 11.71 -27.81
N GLY A 56 5.71 11.87 -28.40
CA GLY A 56 5.92 12.69 -29.60
C GLY A 56 5.75 14.19 -29.36
N LEU A 57 5.90 14.64 -28.11
CA LEU A 57 5.77 16.03 -27.68
C LEU A 57 7.16 16.68 -27.72
N GLY A 58 7.26 17.87 -28.32
CA GLY A 58 8.52 18.59 -28.52
C GLY A 58 9.03 19.29 -27.27
N GLN A 59 8.48 20.47 -26.96
CA GLN A 59 8.87 21.29 -25.81
C GLN A 59 7.71 21.44 -24.81
N PHE A 60 8.05 21.59 -23.52
CA PHE A 60 7.09 21.83 -22.46
C PHE A 60 7.55 22.98 -21.56
N ASP A 61 6.59 23.71 -21.00
CA ASP A 61 6.80 24.72 -19.98
C ASP A 61 6.43 24.13 -18.60
N LEU A 62 7.33 24.29 -17.63
CA LEU A 62 7.14 23.84 -16.25
C LEU A 62 6.73 25.02 -15.38
N LYS A 63 5.50 24.95 -14.85
CA LYS A 63 4.98 25.85 -13.83
C LYS A 63 5.07 25.21 -12.45
N LEU A 64 5.69 25.94 -11.53
CA LEU A 64 5.89 25.52 -10.15
C LEU A 64 4.94 26.31 -9.24
N TYR A 65 4.35 25.64 -8.25
CA TYR A 65 3.50 26.26 -7.24
C TYR A 65 3.88 25.76 -5.84
N ARG A 66 3.84 26.63 -4.84
CA ARG A 66 3.81 26.25 -3.43
C ARG A 66 2.37 26.20 -2.95
N LEU A 67 1.98 25.09 -2.34
CA LEU A 67 0.71 24.96 -1.64
C LEU A 67 0.88 25.44 -0.19
N ALA A 68 0.04 26.37 0.25
CA ALA A 68 0.00 26.77 1.65
C ALA A 68 -1.45 26.83 2.15
N LYS A 69 -1.69 26.40 3.38
CA LYS A 69 -3.00 26.49 4.02
C LYS A 69 -3.04 27.73 4.90
N ILE A 70 -3.90 28.69 4.54
CA ILE A 70 -4.13 29.90 5.32
C ILE A 70 -5.60 29.89 5.73
N SER A 71 -5.87 29.92 7.03
CA SER A 71 -7.24 30.01 7.58
C SER A 71 -8.20 28.94 7.06
N GLY A 72 -7.73 27.70 6.90
CA GLY A 72 -8.55 26.57 6.43
C GLY A 72 -8.69 26.44 4.92
N LYS A 73 -8.21 27.41 4.12
CA LYS A 73 -8.21 27.34 2.65
C LYS A 73 -6.81 27.04 2.11
N ILE A 74 -6.75 26.24 1.04
CA ILE A 74 -5.52 25.90 0.34
C ILE A 74 -5.30 26.94 -0.78
N GLU A 75 -4.16 27.63 -0.76
CA GLU A 75 -3.78 28.62 -1.76
C GLU A 75 -2.53 28.17 -2.53
N ASN A 76 -2.53 28.45 -3.84
CA ASN A 76 -1.42 28.17 -4.75
C ASN A 76 -0.57 29.43 -4.98
N TYR A 77 0.67 29.42 -4.51
CA TYR A 77 1.65 30.49 -4.73
C TYR A 77 2.55 30.14 -5.92
N SER A 78 2.41 30.86 -7.04
CA SER A 78 3.22 30.60 -8.24
C SER A 78 4.69 30.93 -8.02
N LEU A 79 5.58 30.07 -8.51
CA LEU A 79 7.03 30.26 -8.52
C LEU A 79 7.51 30.41 -9.96
N SER A 80 7.44 31.65 -10.44
CA SER A 80 7.81 32.07 -11.79
C SER A 80 9.07 32.91 -11.85
N THR A 81 9.52 33.52 -10.74
CA THR A 81 10.69 34.40 -10.68
C THR A 81 11.76 33.92 -9.69
N GLN A 82 13.01 34.34 -9.89
CA GLN A 82 14.13 34.04 -8.98
C GLN A 82 13.87 34.60 -7.57
N GLN A 83 13.31 35.81 -7.46
CA GLN A 83 12.98 36.43 -6.17
C GLN A 83 11.98 35.60 -5.36
N GLN A 84 10.99 34.97 -6.03
CA GLN A 84 10.05 34.08 -5.36
C GLN A 84 10.74 32.80 -4.89
N LEU A 85 11.67 32.26 -5.68
CA LEU A 85 12.49 31.12 -5.24
C LEU A 85 13.36 31.52 -4.04
N ASP A 86 14.01 32.68 -4.05
CA ASP A 86 14.89 33.15 -2.97
C ASP A 86 14.16 33.32 -1.63
N LEU A 87 12.84 33.60 -1.66
CA LEU A 87 11.98 33.64 -0.47
C LEU A 87 11.64 32.25 0.08
N GLU A 88 11.57 31.24 -0.79
CA GLU A 88 11.22 29.86 -0.45
C GLU A 88 12.45 29.00 -0.12
N LEU A 89 13.58 29.32 -0.73
CA LEU A 89 14.80 28.55 -0.74
C LEU A 89 15.42 28.36 0.65
N PRO A 90 15.49 29.39 1.54
CA PRO A 90 15.92 29.18 2.92
C PRO A 90 15.07 28.13 3.62
N LEU A 91 13.75 28.11 3.43
CA LEU A 91 12.85 27.16 4.07
C LEU A 91 12.88 25.75 3.43
N LEU A 92 13.26 25.66 2.16
CA LEU A 92 13.55 24.40 1.46
C LEU A 92 14.93 23.83 1.82
N LEU A 93 15.83 24.65 2.36
CA LEU A 93 17.19 24.29 2.77
C LEU A 93 17.38 24.19 4.30
N ASP A 94 16.57 24.91 5.10
CA ASP A 94 16.65 25.04 6.58
C ASP A 94 16.23 23.78 7.33
N SER A 95 15.89 22.69 6.62
CA SER A 95 15.89 21.36 7.23
C SER A 95 17.34 20.86 7.38
N ASP A 96 18.13 21.54 8.21
CA ASP A 96 19.33 20.97 8.84
C ASP A 96 18.97 19.81 9.80
N SER A 97 17.68 19.52 9.95
CA SER A 97 17.15 18.23 10.40
C SER A 97 16.60 17.44 9.20
N GLU A 98 17.35 16.41 8.81
CA GLU A 98 16.90 15.31 7.95
C GLU A 98 16.47 15.66 6.51
N SER A 99 17.46 15.87 5.65
CA SER A 99 17.26 15.68 4.21
C SER A 99 16.90 14.22 3.91
N GLU A 100 15.62 13.93 3.61
CA GLU A 100 15.13 12.60 3.21
C GLU A 100 15.60 12.13 1.81
N LEU A 101 16.71 12.70 1.32
CA LEU A 101 17.43 12.25 0.14
C LEU A 101 18.95 12.20 0.36
N ASN A 102 19.41 12.20 1.62
CA ASN A 102 20.29 11.09 1.96
C ASN A 102 19.40 9.84 1.84
N SER A 103 19.89 8.80 1.20
CA SER A 103 19.27 7.48 1.29
C SER A 103 18.75 7.28 2.71
N LEU A 104 17.51 6.80 2.86
CA LEU A 104 16.85 6.56 4.16
C LEU A 104 17.79 5.90 5.19
N CYS A 105 18.79 5.18 4.69
CA CYS A 105 20.03 4.86 5.40
C CYS A 105 21.25 5.43 4.67
N CYS A 106 22.15 6.10 5.36
CA CYS A 106 23.43 6.56 4.81
C CYS A 106 24.33 5.37 4.45
N HIS A 107 24.65 4.53 5.43
CA HIS A 107 25.47 3.32 5.27
C HIS A 107 24.99 2.22 6.20
N PRO A 108 24.03 1.38 5.77
CA PRO A 108 23.56 0.25 6.57
C PRO A 108 24.68 -0.81 6.72
N VAL A 109 25.33 -0.86 7.90
CA VAL A 109 26.51 -1.72 8.16
C VAL A 109 26.16 -3.07 8.78
N ALA A 110 25.03 -3.18 9.47
CA ALA A 110 24.56 -4.41 10.07
C ALA A 110 23.04 -4.51 9.95
N ILE A 111 22.56 -5.75 9.85
CA ILE A 111 21.14 -6.08 9.77
C ILE A 111 20.89 -7.36 10.56
N SER A 112 19.75 -7.42 11.24
CA SER A 112 19.31 -8.57 12.03
C SER A 112 17.81 -8.78 11.81
N PRO A 113 17.30 -10.00 12.02
CA PRO A 113 15.87 -10.20 12.24
C PRO A 113 15.38 -9.26 13.35
N GLY A 114 14.15 -8.78 13.24
CA GLY A 114 13.49 -7.96 14.25
C GLY A 114 12.23 -8.64 14.80
N PRO A 115 11.36 -7.85 15.46
CA PRO A 115 10.00 -8.28 15.77
C PRO A 115 9.27 -8.80 14.53
N LEU A 116 8.21 -9.60 14.73
CA LEU A 116 7.44 -10.22 13.65
C LEU A 116 7.12 -9.24 12.51
N GLY A 117 7.50 -9.61 11.27
CA GLY A 117 7.29 -8.78 10.09
C GLY A 117 8.18 -7.54 10.00
N SER A 118 9.34 -7.53 10.67
CA SER A 118 10.31 -6.44 10.58
C SER A 118 11.76 -6.93 10.62
N VAL A 119 12.66 -6.12 10.09
CA VAL A 119 14.11 -6.25 10.25
C VAL A 119 14.65 -5.04 10.99
N LEU A 120 15.76 -5.24 11.68
CA LEU A 120 16.49 -4.18 12.36
C LEU A 120 17.79 -3.92 11.63
N ALA A 121 18.17 -2.65 11.48
CA ALA A 121 19.40 -2.26 10.82
C ALA A 121 20.16 -1.21 11.64
N LEU A 122 21.49 -1.27 11.58
CA LEU A 122 22.35 -0.18 12.03
C LEU A 122 22.80 0.62 10.81
N ASP A 123 22.36 1.88 10.77
CA ASP A 123 22.79 2.86 9.79
C ASP A 123 23.97 3.66 10.37
N TYR A 124 25.16 3.52 9.79
CA TYR A 124 26.39 4.12 10.28
C TYR A 124 26.70 5.42 9.55
N ASP A 125 26.95 6.48 10.30
CA ASP A 125 27.47 7.73 9.75
C ASP A 125 28.99 7.81 9.99
N PHE A 126 29.75 7.88 8.90
CA PHE A 126 31.21 8.00 8.93
C PHE A 126 31.67 9.38 9.40
N VAL A 127 30.83 10.42 9.29
CA VAL A 127 31.18 11.77 9.73
C VAL A 127 31.08 11.87 11.25
N SER A 128 29.92 11.56 11.83
CA SER A 128 29.73 11.58 13.28
C SER A 128 30.32 10.38 14.01
N CYS A 129 30.75 9.33 13.29
CA CYS A 129 31.16 8.04 13.85
C CYS A 129 30.09 7.42 14.78
N CYS A 130 28.82 7.71 14.49
CA CYS A 130 27.68 7.23 15.26
C CYS A 130 26.76 6.39 14.36
N SER A 131 26.02 5.48 14.98
CA SER A 131 25.02 4.67 14.30
C SER A 131 23.62 4.99 14.82
N ARG A 132 22.65 4.79 13.93
CA ARG A 132 21.22 4.84 14.22
C ARG A 132 20.63 3.44 14.11
N LEU A 133 19.79 3.07 15.06
CA LEU A 133 19.04 1.82 15.04
C LEU A 133 17.70 2.07 14.34
N LEU A 134 17.48 1.38 13.23
CA LEU A 134 16.29 1.50 12.42
C LEU A 134 15.48 0.19 12.50
N LYS A 135 14.16 0.32 12.59
CA LYS A 135 13.20 -0.77 12.43
C LYS A 135 12.51 -0.61 11.08
N ILE A 136 12.62 -1.63 10.25
CA ILE A 136 12.08 -1.64 8.90
C ILE A 136 10.95 -2.66 8.88
N ARG A 137 9.72 -2.20 8.74
CA ARG A 137 8.54 -3.07 8.67
C ARG A 137 8.40 -3.63 7.26
N LEU A 138 8.43 -4.96 7.14
CA LEU A 138 8.32 -5.73 5.90
C LEU A 138 6.88 -5.75 5.37
N HIS A 139 6.34 -4.57 5.05
CA HIS A 139 5.09 -4.39 4.32
C HIS A 139 5.35 -3.52 3.09
N GLN A 140 4.35 -3.34 2.24
CA GLN A 140 4.48 -2.50 1.05
C GLN A 140 3.52 -1.30 1.14
N PRO A 141 4.03 -0.06 1.09
CA PRO A 141 5.45 0.31 1.11
C PRO A 141 6.13 -0.04 2.44
N ALA A 142 7.45 -0.26 2.43
CA ALA A 142 8.20 -0.52 3.65
C ALA A 142 8.28 0.78 4.47
N ASP A 143 7.92 0.70 5.75
CA ASP A 143 8.04 1.81 6.69
C ASP A 143 9.31 1.65 7.51
N VAL A 144 9.99 2.76 7.77
CA VAL A 144 11.24 2.80 8.51
C VAL A 144 11.07 3.73 9.68
N THR A 145 11.26 3.18 10.87
CA THR A 145 11.16 3.92 12.13
C THR A 145 12.54 3.95 12.80
N GLU A 146 13.00 5.14 13.16
CA GLU A 146 14.19 5.28 14.00
C GLU A 146 13.84 4.93 15.45
N LEU A 147 14.52 3.93 16.01
CA LEU A 147 14.31 3.48 17.40
C LEU A 147 15.31 4.12 18.38
N GLN A 148 16.49 4.47 17.88
CA GLN A 148 17.58 5.04 18.67
C GLN A 148 18.64 5.70 17.78
N ASN A 149 19.25 6.78 18.28
CA ASN A 149 20.33 7.54 17.64
C ASN A 149 21.54 7.66 18.58
N GLY A 150 22.68 8.10 18.02
CA GLY A 150 23.88 8.48 18.79
C GLY A 150 24.68 7.29 19.34
N LEU A 151 24.56 6.11 18.74
CA LEU A 151 25.32 4.92 19.16
C LEU A 151 26.78 5.03 18.70
N ARG A 152 27.74 5.20 19.61
CA ARG A 152 29.13 5.49 19.25
C ARG A 152 29.86 4.26 18.71
N ASP A 153 30.26 4.31 17.44
CA ASP A 153 30.93 3.21 16.73
C ASP A 153 30.21 1.85 16.90
N ALA A 154 28.87 1.82 16.77
CA ALA A 154 28.11 0.58 16.84
C ALA A 154 28.15 -0.18 15.50
N ARG A 155 28.63 -1.42 15.52
CA ARG A 155 29.01 -2.18 14.28
C ARG A 155 28.25 -3.47 14.05
N ASP A 156 27.58 -3.98 15.06
CA ASP A 156 26.83 -5.23 14.98
C ASP A 156 25.64 -5.21 15.93
N LEU A 157 24.61 -5.97 15.58
CA LEU A 157 23.40 -6.07 16.38
C LEU A 157 22.80 -7.48 16.31
N CYS A 158 22.05 -7.86 17.32
CA CYS A 158 21.23 -9.07 17.31
C CYS A 158 19.93 -8.84 18.08
N PHE A 159 18.89 -9.60 17.74
CA PHE A 159 17.57 -9.48 18.36
C PHE A 159 17.14 -10.80 19.01
N SER A 160 16.56 -10.74 20.21
CA SER A 160 15.92 -11.88 20.88
C SER A 160 14.93 -11.40 21.93
N ARG A 161 13.80 -12.11 22.07
CA ARG A 161 12.72 -11.86 23.04
C ARG A 161 12.28 -10.39 23.12
N GLY A 162 12.13 -9.71 21.99
CA GLY A 162 11.68 -8.31 21.95
C GLY A 162 12.76 -7.28 22.27
N VAL A 163 14.01 -7.70 22.43
CA VAL A 163 15.15 -6.83 22.77
C VAL A 163 16.19 -6.87 21.67
N ALA A 164 16.65 -5.69 21.24
CA ALA A 164 17.79 -5.55 20.34
C ALA A 164 19.05 -5.24 21.14
N PHE A 165 20.10 -6.05 20.98
CA PHE A 165 21.43 -5.83 21.55
C PHE A 165 22.36 -5.27 20.47
N MET A 166 23.18 -4.29 20.84
CA MET A 166 24.07 -3.56 19.93
C MET A 166 25.48 -3.52 20.52
N ALA A 167 26.47 -3.88 19.73
CA ALA A 167 27.88 -3.81 20.11
C ALA A 167 28.40 -2.38 19.90
N GLU A 168 28.46 -1.60 20.97
CA GLU A 168 28.89 -0.20 20.96
C GLU A 168 30.37 -0.08 21.35
N ARG A 169 31.24 0.07 20.35
CA ARG A 169 32.70 0.07 20.56
C ARG A 169 33.19 1.35 21.20
N GLY A 170 32.60 2.49 20.85
CA GLY A 170 33.02 3.80 21.33
C GLY A 170 32.83 3.98 22.84
N ASN A 171 31.81 3.33 23.40
CA ASN A 171 31.51 3.34 24.84
C ASN A 171 31.94 2.04 25.55
N ALA A 172 32.60 1.11 24.84
CA ALA A 172 33.04 -0.18 25.37
C ALA A 172 31.94 -0.96 26.11
N CYS A 173 30.74 -1.00 25.54
CA CYS A 173 29.59 -1.66 26.17
C CYS A 173 28.66 -2.31 25.15
N VAL A 174 27.88 -3.28 25.61
CA VAL A 174 26.75 -3.81 24.85
C VAL A 174 25.53 -3.04 25.29
N ARG A 175 24.98 -2.23 24.39
CA ARG A 175 23.73 -1.51 24.63
C ARG A 175 22.55 -2.41 24.26
N PHE A 176 21.43 -2.27 24.93
CA PHE A 176 20.19 -2.91 24.52
C PHE A 176 19.04 -1.92 24.43
N LYS A 177 18.11 -2.19 23.52
CA LYS A 177 16.85 -1.46 23.36
C LYS A 177 15.71 -2.46 23.51
N ASP A 178 14.84 -2.19 24.46
CA ASP A 178 13.58 -2.92 24.61
C ASP A 178 12.58 -2.39 23.58
N ILE A 179 12.17 -3.24 22.64
CA ILE A 179 11.29 -2.89 21.52
C ILE A 179 9.86 -3.29 21.82
N GLU A 180 9.67 -4.42 22.52
CA GLU A 180 8.34 -4.97 22.83
C GLU A 180 7.89 -4.70 24.28
N GLY A 181 8.74 -4.10 25.11
CA GLY A 181 8.43 -3.79 26.51
C GLY A 181 8.62 -4.99 27.45
N ASN A 182 9.49 -5.93 27.08
CA ASN A 182 9.67 -7.20 27.78
C ASN A 182 10.73 -7.15 28.90
N VAL A 183 11.49 -6.05 29.02
CA VAL A 183 12.59 -5.94 29.99
C VAL A 183 12.10 -5.35 31.31
N ARG A 184 11.39 -4.21 31.24
CA ARG A 184 10.85 -3.58 32.44
C ARG A 184 9.54 -4.23 32.81
N LEU A 185 9.50 -4.85 33.98
CA LEU A 185 8.27 -5.39 34.55
C LEU A 185 7.34 -4.24 34.91
N ASP A 186 6.12 -4.23 34.35
CA ASP A 186 5.06 -3.35 34.80
C ASP A 186 4.23 -4.03 35.90
N PRO A 187 4.26 -3.53 37.15
CA PRO A 187 3.44 -4.08 38.24
C PRO A 187 1.95 -4.06 37.94
N ASN A 188 1.46 -3.18 37.06
CA ASN A 188 0.04 -3.09 36.70
C ASN A 188 -0.39 -4.19 35.73
N SER A 189 0.52 -4.67 34.88
CA SER A 189 0.27 -5.78 33.94
C SER A 189 -0.13 -7.10 34.63
N LEU A 190 0.30 -7.28 35.88
CA LEU A 190 0.04 -8.49 36.67
C LEU A 190 -1.41 -8.48 37.19
N ARG A 191 -2.31 -9.23 36.56
CA ARG A 191 -3.75 -9.18 36.91
C ARG A 191 -4.11 -10.05 38.12
N SER A 192 -3.39 -11.14 38.34
CA SER A 192 -3.68 -12.07 39.43
C SER A 192 -2.81 -11.80 40.67
N ARG A 193 -3.37 -12.07 41.86
CA ARG A 193 -2.61 -12.03 43.11
C ARG A 193 -1.49 -13.07 43.12
N ALA A 194 -1.74 -14.26 42.58
CA ALA A 194 -0.75 -15.34 42.49
C ALA A 194 0.48 -14.93 41.64
N ASP A 195 0.28 -14.18 40.56
CA ASP A 195 1.40 -13.68 39.74
C ASP A 195 2.26 -12.66 40.50
N LEU A 196 1.61 -11.76 41.25
CA LEU A 196 2.31 -10.80 42.12
C LEU A 196 3.09 -11.52 43.22
N GLU A 197 2.48 -12.51 43.87
CA GLU A 197 3.14 -13.30 44.92
C GLU A 197 4.32 -14.10 44.38
N ARG A 198 4.17 -14.72 43.20
CA ARG A 198 5.26 -15.42 42.52
C ARG A 198 6.45 -14.50 42.24
N ILE A 199 6.19 -13.31 41.71
CA ILE A 199 7.25 -12.35 41.38
C ILE A 199 7.89 -11.77 42.63
N LEU A 200 7.11 -11.40 43.64
CA LEU A 200 7.64 -10.94 44.93
C LEU A 200 8.48 -12.03 45.61
N GLY A 201 8.05 -13.30 45.52
CA GLY A 201 8.80 -14.46 45.98
C GLY A 201 10.15 -14.60 45.28
N ASN A 202 10.23 -14.36 43.97
CA ASN A 202 11.50 -14.38 43.23
C ASN A 202 12.49 -13.31 43.73
N TYR A 203 12.00 -12.18 44.24
CA TYR A 203 12.82 -11.13 44.86
C TYR A 203 13.03 -11.33 46.38
N ASN A 204 12.52 -12.42 46.97
CA ASN A 204 12.52 -12.68 48.40
C ASN A 204 11.88 -11.55 49.23
N LEU A 205 10.81 -10.92 48.72
CA LEU A 205 10.05 -9.88 49.40
C LEU A 205 8.87 -10.47 50.18
N SER A 206 8.45 -9.79 51.26
CA SER A 206 7.26 -10.20 52.02
C SER A 206 6.02 -10.25 51.13
N LEU A 207 5.22 -11.31 51.32
CA LEU A 207 3.96 -11.57 50.61
C LEU A 207 2.72 -11.04 51.37
N ASP A 208 2.94 -10.31 52.47
CA ASP A 208 1.86 -9.86 53.34
C ASP A 208 1.17 -8.61 52.78
N GLY A 209 -0.16 -8.60 52.88
CA GLY A 209 -1.01 -7.46 52.56
C GLY A 209 -2.03 -7.71 51.45
N THR A 210 -2.71 -6.64 51.03
CA THR A 210 -3.66 -6.65 49.93
C THR A 210 -2.95 -6.43 48.59
N VAL A 211 -3.60 -6.75 47.46
CA VAL A 211 -3.04 -6.59 46.11
C VAL A 211 -2.43 -5.19 45.85
N PRO A 212 -3.06 -4.07 46.26
CA PRO A 212 -2.44 -2.74 46.13
C PRO A 212 -1.14 -2.58 46.93
N THR A 213 -1.07 -3.15 48.14
CA THR A 213 0.13 -3.13 48.97
C THR A 213 1.26 -3.93 48.32
N LEU A 214 0.94 -5.11 47.77
CA LEU A 214 1.89 -5.95 47.04
C LEU A 214 2.44 -5.23 45.79
N ARG A 215 1.57 -4.59 45.00
CA ARG A 215 1.97 -3.80 43.83
C ARG A 215 2.88 -2.63 44.21
N LYS A 216 2.50 -1.85 45.22
CA LYS A 216 3.32 -0.71 45.70
C LYS A 216 4.71 -1.17 46.15
N ARG A 217 4.77 -2.30 46.88
CA ARG A 217 6.05 -2.89 47.32
C ARG A 217 6.92 -3.30 46.14
N LEU A 218 6.33 -3.95 45.14
CA LEU A 218 7.03 -4.32 43.91
C LEU A 218 7.55 -3.07 43.17
N SER A 219 6.71 -2.06 42.96
CA SER A 219 7.12 -0.80 42.32
C SER A 219 8.31 -0.14 43.04
N GLN A 220 8.24 -0.01 44.37
CA GLN A 220 9.32 0.57 45.16
C GLN A 220 10.63 -0.22 45.03
N HIS A 221 10.56 -1.55 44.99
CA HIS A 221 11.73 -2.39 44.80
C HIS A 221 12.35 -2.21 43.39
N LEU A 222 11.52 -2.16 42.35
CA LEU A 222 11.97 -1.91 40.98
C LEU A 222 12.63 -0.54 40.85
N ASP A 223 12.08 0.51 41.47
CA ASP A 223 12.69 1.85 41.48
C ASP A 223 14.05 1.87 42.18
N GLN A 224 14.21 1.11 43.27
CA GLN A 224 15.48 0.95 43.97
C GLN A 224 16.53 0.20 43.13
N LEU A 225 16.10 -0.79 42.34
CA LEU A 225 16.97 -1.49 41.40
C LEU A 225 17.37 -0.58 40.24
N GLU A 226 16.45 0.20 39.71
CA GLU A 226 16.69 1.15 38.62
C GLU A 226 17.75 2.19 38.99
N ALA A 227 17.71 2.69 40.23
CA ALA A 227 18.70 3.65 40.73
C ALA A 227 20.14 3.10 40.78
N LYS A 228 20.31 1.78 40.80
CA LYS A 228 21.63 1.12 40.90
C LYS A 228 22.21 0.71 39.55
N VAL A 229 21.45 0.84 38.46
CA VAL A 229 21.84 0.31 37.16
C VAL A 229 21.97 1.40 36.11
N THR A 230 22.93 1.20 35.20
CA THR A 230 23.05 2.06 34.02
C THR A 230 21.94 1.67 33.05
N LYS A 231 21.02 2.61 32.77
CA LYS A 231 19.88 2.34 31.89
C LYS A 231 20.35 1.89 30.51
N PHE A 232 19.68 0.86 29.98
CA PHE A 232 19.86 0.35 28.62
C PHE A 232 21.24 -0.23 28.30
N VAL A 233 22.06 -0.54 29.31
CA VAL A 233 23.39 -1.16 29.13
C VAL A 233 23.41 -2.53 29.78
N LEU A 234 23.87 -3.55 29.03
CA LEU A 234 24.06 -4.90 29.56
C LEU A 234 25.17 -4.89 30.61
N GLN A 235 24.81 -5.16 31.85
CA GLN A 235 25.77 -5.15 32.96
C GLN A 235 26.46 -6.50 33.06
N THR A 236 27.75 -6.54 32.76
CA THR A 236 28.57 -7.75 32.82
C THR A 236 29.53 -7.73 34.00
N ASN A 237 29.80 -8.90 34.58
CA ASN A 237 30.86 -9.09 35.60
C ASN A 237 32.28 -8.85 35.05
N VAL A 238 32.47 -8.94 33.74
CA VAL A 238 33.74 -8.63 33.04
C VAL A 238 33.53 -7.40 32.17
N LEU A 239 34.42 -6.41 32.26
CA LEU A 239 34.38 -5.24 31.40
C LEU A 239 34.70 -5.65 29.95
N LEU A 240 33.75 -5.43 29.04
CA LEU A 240 33.92 -5.76 27.63
C LEU A 240 34.74 -4.65 26.94
N SER A 241 36.02 -4.90 26.66
CA SER A 241 36.83 -3.96 25.89
C SER A 241 36.55 -4.09 24.38
N LYS A 242 35.96 -3.05 23.79
CA LYS A 242 35.60 -2.94 22.36
C LYS A 242 34.77 -4.12 21.82
N PRO A 243 33.49 -4.25 22.23
CA PRO A 243 32.63 -5.32 21.71
C PRO A 243 32.40 -5.15 20.20
N ALA A 244 32.65 -6.18 19.39
CA ALA A 244 32.72 -6.06 17.93
C ALA A 244 31.62 -6.80 17.19
N ALA A 245 31.27 -8.02 17.64
CA ALA A 245 30.25 -8.85 17.04
C ALA A 245 29.38 -9.49 18.13
N LEU A 246 28.10 -9.72 17.81
CA LEU A 246 27.12 -10.32 18.71
C LEU A 246 26.42 -11.49 18.04
N CYS A 247 26.07 -12.51 18.82
CA CYS A 247 25.24 -13.61 18.33
C CYS A 247 24.44 -14.23 19.47
N MET A 248 23.13 -14.40 19.27
CA MET A 248 22.27 -15.13 20.20
C MET A 248 22.36 -16.64 19.92
N VAL A 249 22.74 -17.42 20.93
CA VAL A 249 22.76 -18.90 20.87
C VAL A 249 21.42 -19.46 21.34
N SER A 250 20.89 -18.86 22.40
CA SER A 250 19.56 -19.10 22.94
C SER A 250 19.05 -17.81 23.56
N ASP A 251 17.79 -17.78 23.99
CA ASP A 251 17.18 -16.59 24.58
C ASP A 251 17.88 -16.05 25.84
N ASP A 252 18.70 -16.88 26.48
CA ASP A 252 19.42 -16.57 27.71
C ASP A 252 20.95 -16.63 27.54
N ILE A 253 21.45 -16.93 26.34
CA ILE A 253 22.89 -17.01 26.05
C ILE A 253 23.24 -16.10 24.87
N LEU A 254 23.98 -15.04 25.17
CA LEU A 254 24.56 -14.12 24.20
C LEU A 254 26.05 -14.37 24.05
N LEU A 255 26.54 -14.51 22.83
CA LEU A 255 27.96 -14.46 22.52
C LEU A 255 28.37 -13.05 22.14
N CYS A 256 29.48 -12.58 22.71
CA CYS A 256 30.07 -11.29 22.42
C CYS A 256 31.55 -11.44 22.10
N ALA A 257 31.97 -10.97 20.93
CA ALA A 257 33.37 -10.86 20.57
C ALA A 257 33.95 -9.55 21.11
N GLY A 258 35.03 -9.62 21.90
CA GLY A 258 35.73 -8.45 22.43
C GLY A 258 37.09 -8.28 21.77
N ASP A 259 37.23 -7.29 20.90
CA ASP A 259 38.48 -7.03 20.16
C ASP A 259 39.63 -6.64 21.10
N GLY A 260 39.35 -5.96 22.22
CA GLY A 260 40.39 -5.51 23.13
C GLY A 260 41.11 -6.67 23.83
N HIS A 261 40.40 -7.75 24.16
CA HIS A 261 40.98 -8.97 24.76
C HIS A 261 41.21 -10.10 23.75
N ARG A 262 40.87 -9.89 22.47
CA ARG A 262 40.93 -10.88 21.39
C ARG A 262 40.30 -12.22 21.81
N ALA A 263 39.07 -12.14 22.30
CA ALA A 263 38.36 -13.29 22.84
C ALA A 263 36.85 -13.20 22.59
N ILE A 264 36.23 -14.36 22.47
CA ILE A 264 34.78 -14.53 22.43
C ILE A 264 34.31 -14.90 23.84
N TYR A 265 33.33 -14.16 24.34
CA TYR A 265 32.71 -14.37 25.64
C TYR A 265 31.31 -14.94 25.47
N GLN A 266 30.98 -15.92 26.31
CA GLN A 266 29.63 -16.37 26.54
C GLN A 266 29.05 -15.59 27.72
N ILE A 267 27.92 -14.92 27.51
CA ILE A 267 27.24 -14.11 28.49
C ILE A 267 25.90 -14.77 28.79
N GLN A 268 25.76 -15.30 30.00
CA GLN A 268 24.48 -15.80 30.50
C GLN A 268 23.64 -14.60 30.92
N LEU A 269 22.54 -14.37 30.20
CA LEU A 269 21.62 -13.26 30.43
C LEU A 269 20.69 -13.58 31.61
N GLU A 270 20.58 -12.64 32.53
CA GLU A 270 19.67 -12.67 33.67
C GLU A 270 18.82 -11.38 33.63
N ARG A 271 17.49 -11.53 33.62
CA ARG A 271 16.56 -10.39 33.59
C ARG A 271 16.01 -10.20 35.00
N ASP A 272 16.22 -9.03 35.58
CA ASP A 272 15.79 -8.73 36.96
C ASP A 272 14.53 -7.85 37.03
N GLY A 273 13.81 -7.71 35.90
CA GLY A 273 12.59 -6.91 35.79
C GLY A 273 12.82 -5.40 35.65
N VAL A 274 14.08 -4.94 35.63
CA VAL A 274 14.43 -3.53 35.39
C VAL A 274 15.48 -3.41 34.28
N THR A 275 16.48 -4.28 34.29
CA THR A 275 17.55 -4.31 33.30
C THR A 275 17.94 -5.75 32.96
N ILE A 276 18.92 -5.89 32.06
CA ILE A 276 19.52 -7.16 31.70
C ILE A 276 20.94 -7.18 32.27
N LYS A 277 21.21 -8.21 33.09
CA LYS A 277 22.53 -8.52 33.64
C LYS A 277 23.12 -9.72 32.91
N GLY A 278 24.44 -9.84 32.94
CA GLY A 278 25.18 -10.86 32.23
C GLY A 278 26.31 -11.45 33.04
N LYS A 279 26.31 -12.77 33.25
CA LYS A 279 27.50 -13.48 33.72
C LYS A 279 28.34 -13.89 32.51
N SER A 280 29.42 -13.14 32.28
CA SER A 280 30.38 -13.34 31.21
C SER A 280 31.43 -14.37 31.60
N ARG A 281 31.63 -15.35 30.73
CA ARG A 281 32.70 -16.34 30.75
C ARG A 281 33.45 -16.27 29.43
N LYS A 282 34.79 -16.25 29.48
CA LYS A 282 35.60 -16.38 28.27
C LYS A 282 35.48 -17.79 27.70
N LEU A 283 35.15 -17.90 26.42
CA LEU A 283 34.94 -19.18 25.75
C LEU A 283 36.16 -19.55 24.91
N VAL A 284 36.54 -18.70 23.95
CA VAL A 284 37.60 -18.98 22.97
C VAL A 284 38.45 -17.73 22.71
N ARG A 285 39.74 -17.91 22.37
CA ARG A 285 40.63 -16.83 21.90
C ARG A 285 40.53 -16.69 20.38
N TYR A 286 40.76 -15.48 19.88
CA TYR A 286 40.83 -15.27 18.43
C TYR A 286 41.96 -16.13 17.82
N PRO A 287 41.83 -16.53 16.54
CA PRO A 287 42.92 -17.14 15.79
C PRO A 287 44.21 -16.30 15.85
N GLU A 288 45.35 -16.96 15.69
CA GLU A 288 46.64 -16.26 15.67
C GLU A 288 46.69 -15.18 14.57
N GLY A 289 47.20 -13.99 14.92
CA GLY A 289 47.23 -12.85 14.02
C GLY A 289 45.88 -12.19 13.73
N ALA A 290 44.75 -12.70 14.23
CA ALA A 290 43.45 -12.05 14.11
C ALA A 290 43.22 -11.02 15.22
N TYR A 291 42.86 -9.80 14.85
CA TYR A 291 42.70 -8.67 15.79
C TYR A 291 41.28 -8.09 15.82
N ARG A 292 40.44 -8.43 14.84
CA ARG A 292 39.10 -7.87 14.68
C ARG A 292 38.14 -8.92 14.15
N LEU A 293 37.08 -9.17 14.90
CA LEU A 293 35.94 -9.94 14.43
C LEU A 293 34.90 -9.03 13.79
N GLU A 294 34.25 -9.51 12.75
CA GLU A 294 33.31 -8.72 11.94
C GLU A 294 31.86 -9.19 12.12
N SER A 295 31.63 -10.48 12.34
CA SER A 295 30.30 -11.09 12.48
C SER A 295 30.38 -12.47 13.13
N MET A 296 29.28 -12.90 13.76
CA MET A 296 29.10 -14.25 14.30
C MET A 296 27.69 -14.77 14.01
N THR A 297 27.58 -16.07 13.76
CA THR A 297 26.28 -16.76 13.64
C THR A 297 26.38 -18.18 14.20
N VAL A 298 25.26 -18.69 14.70
CA VAL A 298 25.10 -20.10 15.07
C VAL A 298 24.35 -20.77 13.92
N SER A 299 24.87 -21.89 13.42
CA SER A 299 24.15 -22.70 12.42
C SER A 299 23.28 -23.73 13.14
N ASN A 300 23.89 -24.83 13.60
CA ASN A 300 23.27 -25.83 14.45
C ASN A 300 24.19 -26.01 15.66
N ALA A 301 23.63 -25.88 16.87
CA ALA A 301 24.40 -26.12 18.09
C ALA A 301 25.04 -27.52 18.02
N PRO A 302 26.32 -27.68 18.39
CA PRO A 302 27.14 -26.76 19.17
C PRO A 302 28.09 -25.84 18.35
N HIS A 303 27.94 -25.71 17.03
CA HIS A 303 28.90 -24.99 16.19
C HIS A 303 28.58 -23.51 16.00
N VAL A 304 29.59 -22.66 16.27
CA VAL A 304 29.54 -21.21 16.06
C VAL A 304 30.50 -20.83 14.95
N TYR A 305 30.01 -20.06 14.00
CA TYR A 305 30.77 -19.54 12.88
C TYR A 305 31.00 -18.05 13.05
N PHE A 306 32.22 -17.60 12.74
CA PHE A 306 32.58 -16.20 12.88
C PHE A 306 33.53 -15.75 11.79
N THR A 307 33.48 -14.47 11.47
CA THR A 307 34.33 -13.85 10.45
C THR A 307 35.36 -12.95 11.10
N ALA A 308 36.61 -13.05 10.64
CA ALA A 308 37.71 -12.20 11.09
C ALA A 308 38.25 -11.36 9.93
N ALA A 309 38.57 -10.10 10.22
CA ALA A 309 39.13 -9.18 9.26
C ALA A 309 40.58 -9.54 8.92
N LYS A 310 41.00 -9.23 7.69
CA LYS A 310 42.41 -9.29 7.28
C LYS A 310 43.25 -8.37 8.16
N SER A 311 44.39 -8.87 8.61
CA SER A 311 45.45 -8.13 9.29
C SER A 311 46.78 -8.30 8.55
N GLY A 312 47.84 -7.62 9.01
CA GLY A 312 49.18 -7.83 8.44
C GLY A 312 49.74 -9.24 8.63
N GLN A 313 49.21 -10.00 9.61
CA GLN A 313 49.69 -11.33 10.00
C GLN A 313 48.71 -12.46 9.69
N CYS A 314 47.48 -12.14 9.29
CA CYS A 314 46.41 -13.09 9.06
C CYS A 314 45.56 -12.64 7.88
N ASN A 315 45.29 -13.53 6.92
CA ASN A 315 44.39 -13.22 5.80
C ASN A 315 42.96 -12.96 6.27
N GLY A 316 42.59 -13.45 7.46
CA GLY A 316 41.22 -13.48 7.94
C GLY A 316 40.35 -14.42 7.09
N GLY A 317 39.05 -14.39 7.33
CA GLY A 317 38.10 -15.25 6.62
C GLY A 317 37.02 -15.79 7.55
N LEU A 318 36.52 -16.99 7.25
CA LEU A 318 35.49 -17.69 7.99
C LEU A 318 36.12 -18.78 8.86
N TYR A 319 35.79 -18.75 10.15
CA TYR A 319 36.24 -19.70 11.15
C TYR A 319 35.03 -20.35 11.83
N CYS A 320 35.25 -21.51 12.43
CA CYS A 320 34.27 -22.24 13.21
C CYS A 320 34.89 -22.66 14.54
N PHE A 321 34.12 -22.70 15.61
CA PHE A 321 34.50 -23.42 16.81
C PHE A 321 33.31 -24.19 17.37
N SER A 322 33.59 -25.30 18.07
CA SER A 322 32.58 -26.00 18.87
C SER A 322 32.50 -25.39 20.26
N MET A 323 31.28 -25.09 20.72
CA MET A 323 31.03 -24.62 22.09
C MET A 323 31.48 -25.64 23.15
N GLU A 324 31.59 -26.92 22.78
CA GLU A 324 31.98 -28.02 23.68
C GLU A 324 33.51 -28.15 23.80
N THR A 325 34.22 -28.16 22.67
CA THR A 325 35.68 -28.39 22.65
C THR A 325 36.48 -27.10 22.74
N GLY A 326 35.90 -25.97 22.32
CA GLY A 326 36.58 -24.68 22.20
C GLY A 326 37.66 -24.63 21.11
N GLU A 327 37.79 -25.68 20.29
CA GLU A 327 38.75 -25.76 19.20
C GLU A 327 38.32 -24.88 18.02
N VAL A 328 39.24 -24.05 17.53
CA VAL A 328 39.00 -23.13 16.41
C VAL A 328 39.56 -23.72 15.12
N MET A 329 38.69 -23.85 14.12
CA MET A 329 39.01 -24.34 12.80
C MET A 329 38.82 -23.26 11.74
N THR A 330 39.79 -23.13 10.84
CA THR A 330 39.66 -22.28 9.64
C THR A 330 38.79 -23.00 8.61
N ILE A 331 37.74 -22.34 8.12
CA ILE A 331 36.80 -22.88 7.13
C ILE A 331 37.09 -22.32 5.75
N LEU A 332 37.23 -20.98 5.64
CA LEU A 332 37.59 -20.28 4.41
C LEU A 332 38.58 -19.18 4.73
N GLU A 333 39.59 -19.01 3.89
CA GLU A 333 40.52 -17.89 3.97
C GLU A 333 40.19 -16.84 2.90
N ASN A 334 40.31 -15.57 3.26
CA ASN A 334 40.23 -14.47 2.30
C ASN A 334 41.37 -14.56 1.27
N MET A 335 41.24 -13.81 0.17
CA MET A 335 42.19 -13.80 -0.96
C MET A 335 42.31 -15.14 -1.71
N THR A 336 41.29 -16.01 -1.59
CA THR A 336 41.22 -17.28 -2.32
C THR A 336 40.31 -17.17 -3.54
N ASN A 337 40.18 -18.26 -4.29
CA ASN A 337 39.19 -18.35 -5.38
C ASN A 337 37.76 -18.43 -4.83
N SER A 338 37.57 -19.00 -3.63
CA SER A 338 36.27 -19.13 -2.98
C SER A 338 35.74 -17.79 -2.46
N CYS A 339 36.60 -16.95 -1.88
CA CYS A 339 36.21 -15.64 -1.35
C CYS A 339 37.37 -14.63 -1.40
N LYS A 340 37.05 -13.38 -1.75
CA LYS A 340 38.04 -12.28 -1.73
C LYS A 340 38.14 -11.67 -0.34
N LYS A 341 37.02 -11.21 0.22
CA LYS A 341 36.99 -10.60 1.56
C LYS A 341 35.63 -10.75 2.22
N ILE A 342 35.53 -11.71 3.13
CA ILE A 342 34.30 -11.97 3.88
C ILE A 342 34.08 -10.88 4.93
N LYS A 343 32.86 -10.34 5.01
CA LYS A 343 32.49 -9.30 5.98
C LYS A 343 31.50 -9.81 7.02
N LYS A 344 30.27 -10.15 6.63
CA LYS A 344 29.23 -10.65 7.55
C LYS A 344 28.79 -12.07 7.18
N VAL A 345 28.31 -12.82 8.16
CA VAL A 345 27.83 -14.20 7.99
C VAL A 345 26.48 -14.37 8.68
N ALA A 346 25.60 -15.17 8.08
CA ALA A 346 24.31 -15.54 8.66
C ALA A 346 23.97 -17.00 8.36
N LYS A 347 23.16 -17.62 9.22
CA LYS A 347 22.51 -18.90 8.95
C LYS A 347 21.43 -18.72 7.88
N PHE A 348 21.37 -19.62 6.92
CA PHE A 348 20.25 -19.73 5.99
C PHE A 348 19.93 -21.20 5.74
N ASN A 349 18.79 -21.65 6.27
CA ASN A 349 18.40 -23.06 6.32
C ASN A 349 19.53 -23.89 6.95
N ASP A 350 19.94 -24.99 6.32
CA ASP A 350 21.04 -25.85 6.76
C ASP A 350 22.42 -25.40 6.26
N THR A 351 22.52 -24.18 5.71
CA THR A 351 23.75 -23.63 5.13
C THR A 351 24.15 -22.31 5.78
N LEU A 352 25.35 -21.86 5.44
CA LEU A 352 25.84 -20.54 5.83
C LEU A 352 25.87 -19.64 4.61
N VAL A 353 25.50 -18.38 4.80
CA VAL A 353 25.61 -17.36 3.77
C VAL A 353 26.48 -16.22 4.28
N PHE A 354 27.26 -15.63 3.39
CA PHE A 354 28.18 -14.57 3.76
C PHE A 354 28.32 -13.53 2.65
N THR A 355 28.71 -12.32 3.05
CA THR A 355 28.97 -11.20 2.15
C THR A 355 30.45 -11.15 1.80
N ASP A 356 30.77 -11.19 0.51
CA ASP A 356 32.10 -11.02 -0.04
C ASP A 356 32.22 -9.59 -0.61
N ILE A 357 32.78 -8.68 0.18
CA ILE A 357 32.73 -7.23 -0.10
C ILE A 357 33.55 -6.85 -1.33
N GLU A 358 34.74 -7.43 -1.49
CA GLU A 358 35.62 -7.20 -2.66
C GLU A 358 35.19 -8.07 -3.85
N GLY A 359 34.58 -9.22 -3.59
CA GLY A 359 33.91 -10.01 -4.63
C GLY A 359 32.57 -9.43 -5.09
N ARG A 360 32.02 -8.42 -4.39
CA ARG A 360 30.70 -7.81 -4.61
C ARG A 360 29.59 -8.85 -4.78
N GLN A 361 29.65 -9.88 -3.95
CA GLN A 361 28.82 -11.07 -4.07
C GLN A 361 28.28 -11.52 -2.71
N VAL A 362 27.10 -12.12 -2.72
CA VAL A 362 26.61 -12.94 -1.62
C VAL A 362 26.87 -14.39 -2.00
N LYS A 363 27.54 -15.13 -1.11
CA LYS A 363 27.93 -16.52 -1.33
C LYS A 363 27.34 -17.41 -0.25
N ARG A 364 27.20 -18.68 -0.58
CA ARG A 364 26.72 -19.74 0.29
C ARG A 364 27.81 -20.78 0.48
N TYR A 365 28.04 -21.16 1.71
CA TYR A 365 28.88 -22.28 2.10
C TYR A 365 28.00 -23.39 2.67
N ASN A 366 28.15 -24.60 2.14
CA ASN A 366 27.48 -25.77 2.67
C ASN A 366 28.45 -26.55 3.59
N PRO A 367 28.18 -26.64 4.91
CA PRO A 367 29.05 -27.35 5.85
C PRO A 367 29.22 -28.85 5.56
N LEU A 368 28.21 -29.49 4.97
CA LEU A 368 28.23 -30.93 4.67
C LEU A 368 29.09 -31.24 3.45
N THR A 369 28.91 -30.48 2.36
CA THR A 369 29.65 -30.71 1.11
C THR A 369 30.97 -29.96 1.04
N LYS A 370 31.19 -29.01 1.95
CA LYS A 370 32.32 -28.06 1.98
C LYS A 370 32.46 -27.24 0.69
N LYS A 371 31.38 -27.09 -0.07
CA LYS A 371 31.35 -26.30 -1.32
C LYS A 371 30.90 -24.87 -1.06
N VAL A 372 31.41 -23.96 -1.89
CA VAL A 372 31.03 -22.54 -1.93
C VAL A 372 30.40 -22.23 -3.27
N ASP A 373 29.18 -21.71 -3.24
CA ASP A 373 28.43 -21.29 -4.42
C ASP A 373 28.08 -19.80 -4.33
N THR A 374 28.10 -19.08 -5.45
CA THR A 374 27.60 -17.70 -5.50
C THR A 374 26.07 -17.71 -5.55
N LEU A 375 25.43 -16.98 -4.63
CA LEU A 375 23.97 -16.82 -4.57
C LEU A 375 23.45 -15.59 -5.33
N THR A 376 24.24 -14.51 -5.37
CA THR A 376 23.93 -13.33 -6.17
C THR A 376 25.14 -12.40 -6.27
N GLY A 377 25.18 -11.58 -7.31
CA GLY A 377 26.25 -10.61 -7.58
C GLY A 377 27.04 -11.01 -8.83
N ASP A 378 27.04 -10.13 -9.82
CA ASP A 378 27.82 -10.27 -11.05
C ASP A 378 29.33 -9.95 -10.86
N GLY A 379 29.70 -9.51 -9.65
CA GLY A 379 31.06 -9.12 -9.27
C GLY A 379 31.48 -7.73 -9.74
N ARG A 380 30.60 -7.00 -10.45
CA ARG A 380 30.86 -5.64 -10.91
C ARG A 380 30.28 -4.63 -9.93
N GLU A 381 30.88 -3.45 -9.93
CA GLU A 381 30.32 -2.31 -9.24
C GLU A 381 29.01 -1.87 -9.91
N GLY A 382 27.94 -1.80 -9.13
CA GLY A 382 26.67 -1.26 -9.62
C GLY A 382 25.52 -1.48 -8.65
N GLU A 383 24.37 -0.91 -9.00
CA GLU A 383 23.16 -0.92 -8.16
C GLU A 383 21.97 -1.62 -8.82
N GLN A 384 22.23 -2.56 -9.73
CA GLN A 384 21.16 -3.18 -10.50
C GLN A 384 20.39 -4.20 -9.65
N ASN A 385 19.07 -4.00 -9.54
CA ASN A 385 18.15 -4.95 -8.93
C ASN A 385 17.56 -5.85 -10.02
N LYS A 386 18.15 -7.02 -10.22
CA LYS A 386 17.73 -8.00 -11.24
C LYS A 386 17.80 -9.43 -10.67
N THR A 387 17.81 -10.42 -11.55
CA THR A 387 17.99 -11.83 -11.19
C THR A 387 19.33 -12.07 -10.48
N GLU A 388 19.47 -13.20 -9.80
CA GLU A 388 20.67 -13.62 -9.07
C GLU A 388 21.99 -13.31 -9.81
N LYS A 389 22.06 -13.66 -11.12
CA LYS A 389 23.27 -13.55 -11.95
C LYS A 389 23.55 -12.17 -12.51
N SER A 390 22.57 -11.26 -12.47
CA SER A 390 22.65 -9.93 -13.07
C SER A 390 22.44 -8.78 -12.07
N CYS A 391 22.21 -9.12 -10.80
CA CYS A 391 22.27 -8.16 -9.71
C CYS A 391 23.72 -7.74 -9.48
N SER A 392 23.93 -6.45 -9.21
CA SER A 392 25.23 -5.89 -8.87
C SER A 392 25.15 -5.15 -7.54
N PHE A 393 26.31 -5.04 -6.88
CA PHE A 393 26.45 -4.35 -5.59
C PHE A 393 27.55 -3.30 -5.67
N VAL A 394 27.35 -2.16 -5.01
CA VAL A 394 28.44 -1.20 -4.81
C VAL A 394 29.30 -1.71 -3.66
N GLN A 395 28.71 -1.93 -2.49
CA GLN A 395 29.42 -2.50 -1.35
C GLN A 395 28.49 -3.36 -0.50
N VAL A 396 28.39 -4.65 -0.86
CA VAL A 396 27.63 -5.62 -0.07
C VAL A 396 28.25 -5.79 1.33
N HIS A 397 27.44 -5.61 2.38
CA HIS A 397 27.96 -5.51 3.75
C HIS A 397 27.22 -6.40 4.75
N GLY A 398 26.05 -5.97 5.22
CA GLY A 398 25.19 -6.68 6.18
C GLY A 398 24.42 -7.83 5.53
N ILE A 399 24.17 -8.91 6.27
CA ILE A 399 23.31 -10.01 5.85
C ILE A 399 22.54 -10.61 7.02
N CYS A 400 21.27 -10.91 6.81
CA CYS A 400 20.47 -11.72 7.73
C CYS A 400 19.41 -12.53 6.97
N SER A 401 18.84 -13.53 7.63
CA SER A 401 17.71 -14.32 7.12
C SER A 401 16.47 -14.04 7.94
N VAL A 402 15.32 -13.87 7.29
CA VAL A 402 14.01 -13.85 7.93
C VAL A 402 13.14 -14.83 7.17
N ALA A 403 12.76 -15.93 7.83
CA ALA A 403 12.16 -17.10 7.18
C ALA A 403 13.00 -17.52 5.95
N ASP A 404 12.36 -17.71 4.79
CA ASP A 404 13.01 -18.13 3.54
C ASP A 404 13.57 -16.96 2.70
N THR A 405 13.62 -15.76 3.26
CA THR A 405 14.15 -14.57 2.56
C THR A 405 15.44 -14.10 3.20
N LEU A 406 16.45 -13.85 2.35
CA LEU A 406 17.68 -13.19 2.75
C LEU A 406 17.57 -11.69 2.56
N PHE A 407 18.07 -10.93 3.53
CA PHE A 407 18.20 -9.49 3.43
C PHE A 407 19.67 -9.14 3.47
N THR A 408 20.13 -8.39 2.48
CA THR A 408 21.50 -7.87 2.44
C THR A 408 21.49 -6.35 2.37
N THR A 409 22.54 -5.74 2.91
CA THR A 409 22.73 -4.29 2.82
C THR A 409 23.81 -3.97 1.77
N ASP A 410 23.55 -2.96 0.96
CA ASP A 410 24.51 -2.35 0.05
C ASP A 410 24.93 -1.01 0.69
N ALA A 411 25.98 -1.06 1.50
CA ALA A 411 26.32 0.01 2.44
C ALA A 411 26.67 1.31 1.73
N ALA A 412 27.47 1.25 0.66
CA ALA A 412 27.85 2.43 -0.11
C ALA A 412 26.68 3.01 -0.93
N ALA A 413 25.71 2.17 -1.33
CA ALA A 413 24.52 2.61 -2.04
C ALA A 413 23.37 3.06 -1.10
N GLY A 414 23.52 2.90 0.22
CA GLY A 414 22.48 3.21 1.20
C GLY A 414 21.21 2.38 1.05
N LYS A 415 21.30 1.13 0.57
CA LYS A 415 20.13 0.30 0.17
C LYS A 415 20.06 -1.03 0.90
N PHE A 416 18.84 -1.50 1.12
CA PHE A 416 18.54 -2.89 1.47
C PHE A 416 18.06 -3.64 0.24
N LYS A 417 18.58 -4.85 0.04
CA LYS A 417 18.17 -5.72 -1.06
C LYS A 417 17.65 -7.04 -0.48
N PRO A 418 16.36 -7.35 -0.63
CA PRO A 418 15.85 -8.69 -0.35
C PRO A 418 16.23 -9.64 -1.48
N ILE A 419 16.65 -10.85 -1.12
CA ILE A 419 16.94 -11.96 -2.01
C ILE A 419 15.93 -13.05 -1.65
N THR A 420 14.87 -13.16 -2.45
CA THR A 420 13.75 -14.08 -2.21
C THR A 420 13.54 -15.00 -3.41
N GLY A 421 13.14 -16.24 -3.13
CA GLY A 421 12.60 -17.13 -4.15
C GLY A 421 11.24 -16.61 -4.65
N LEU A 422 10.94 -16.85 -5.93
CA LEU A 422 9.68 -16.45 -6.55
C LEU A 422 8.62 -17.56 -6.53
N SER A 423 8.93 -18.77 -6.04
CA SER A 423 8.02 -19.91 -6.06
C SER A 423 6.68 -19.61 -5.38
N GLY A 424 6.70 -19.02 -4.19
CA GLY A 424 5.50 -18.60 -3.47
C GLY A 424 4.68 -17.58 -4.26
N THR A 425 5.32 -16.55 -4.80
CA THR A 425 4.67 -15.52 -5.64
C THR A 425 4.08 -16.12 -6.90
N THR A 426 4.78 -17.02 -7.58
CA THR A 426 4.27 -17.69 -8.78
C THR A 426 3.05 -18.56 -8.47
N ASN A 427 3.04 -19.24 -7.32
CA ASN A 427 1.91 -20.05 -6.90
C ASN A 427 0.70 -19.19 -6.49
N PHE A 428 0.94 -18.05 -5.83
CA PHE A 428 -0.11 -17.08 -5.53
C PHE A 428 -0.72 -16.49 -6.81
N LEU A 429 0.13 -16.04 -7.73
CA LEU A 429 -0.30 -15.47 -9.01
C LEU A 429 -0.99 -16.49 -9.91
N SER A 430 -0.63 -17.78 -9.85
CA SER A 430 -1.32 -18.81 -10.62
C SER A 430 -2.75 -19.03 -10.11
N HIS A 431 -2.97 -19.05 -8.79
CA HIS A 431 -4.31 -19.12 -8.21
C HIS A 431 -5.12 -17.86 -8.50
N LEU A 432 -4.50 -16.68 -8.45
CA LEU A 432 -5.15 -15.44 -8.86
C LEU A 432 -5.52 -15.45 -10.36
N GLY A 433 -4.66 -16.03 -11.20
CA GLY A 433 -4.93 -16.26 -12.62
C GLY A 433 -6.17 -17.12 -12.85
N ILE A 434 -6.32 -18.23 -12.11
CA ILE A 434 -7.53 -19.09 -12.16
C ILE A 434 -8.79 -18.28 -11.86
N LEU A 435 -8.74 -17.38 -10.88
CA LEU A 435 -9.86 -16.50 -10.57
C LEU A 435 -10.18 -15.55 -11.73
N TYR A 436 -9.16 -14.90 -12.30
CA TYR A 436 -9.32 -13.97 -13.40
C TYR A 436 -9.82 -14.64 -14.68
N ASP A 437 -9.30 -15.82 -15.00
CA ASP A 437 -9.74 -16.62 -16.15
C ASP A 437 -11.21 -17.03 -16.01
N SER A 438 -11.65 -17.36 -14.79
CA SER A 438 -13.05 -17.72 -14.49
C SER A 438 -14.05 -16.59 -14.78
N PHE A 439 -13.60 -15.34 -14.70
CA PHE A 439 -14.42 -14.14 -14.91
C PHE A 439 -13.91 -13.28 -16.06
N GLY A 440 -13.22 -13.87 -17.05
CA GLY A 440 -12.82 -13.19 -18.28
C GLY A 440 -11.95 -11.93 -18.10
N ILE A 441 -11.26 -11.80 -16.96
CA ILE A 441 -10.42 -10.63 -16.66
C ILE A 441 -9.05 -10.84 -17.31
N GLY A 442 -8.88 -10.34 -18.54
CA GLY A 442 -7.65 -10.53 -19.32
C GLY A 442 -7.20 -9.29 -20.08
N CYS A 443 -6.10 -9.42 -20.81
CA CYS A 443 -5.60 -8.38 -21.70
C CYS A 443 -6.57 -8.13 -22.86
N LYS A 444 -6.66 -6.88 -23.34
CA LYS A 444 -7.45 -6.55 -24.54
C LYS A 444 -6.99 -7.42 -25.72
N ALA A 445 -7.96 -8.02 -26.43
CA ALA A 445 -7.77 -8.96 -27.55
C ALA A 445 -7.42 -10.43 -27.22
N SER A 446 -7.42 -10.83 -25.94
CA SER A 446 -7.34 -12.24 -25.58
C SER A 446 -8.69 -12.95 -25.80
N THR A 447 -8.71 -14.05 -26.57
CA THR A 447 -9.87 -14.94 -26.69
C THR A 447 -10.00 -15.79 -25.44
N SER A 448 -10.99 -15.52 -24.60
CA SER A 448 -11.28 -16.31 -23.40
C SER A 448 -12.06 -17.58 -23.77
N GLN A 449 -11.65 -18.73 -23.21
CA GLN A 449 -12.36 -20.00 -23.39
C GLN A 449 -13.67 -19.99 -22.59
N THR A 450 -14.77 -20.40 -23.20
CA THR A 450 -16.07 -20.56 -22.53
C THR A 450 -15.93 -21.51 -21.34
N ILE A 451 -16.28 -21.00 -20.15
CA ILE A 451 -16.20 -21.73 -18.88
C ILE A 451 -17.61 -22.12 -18.44
N THR A 452 -17.76 -23.34 -17.95
CA THR A 452 -19.02 -23.89 -17.44
C THR A 452 -19.28 -23.47 -15.99
N GLN A 453 -20.54 -23.63 -15.55
CA GLN A 453 -20.94 -23.30 -14.19
C GLN A 453 -20.16 -24.09 -13.12
N GLU A 454 -20.03 -25.39 -13.30
CA GLU A 454 -19.32 -26.27 -12.37
C GLU A 454 -17.84 -25.89 -12.25
N GLU A 455 -17.24 -25.48 -13.36
CA GLU A 455 -15.84 -25.02 -13.40
C GLU A 455 -15.63 -23.72 -12.63
N VAL A 456 -16.54 -22.72 -12.75
CA VAL A 456 -16.44 -21.46 -11.98
C VAL A 456 -16.47 -21.74 -10.49
N SER A 457 -17.45 -22.52 -10.03
CA SER A 457 -17.59 -22.84 -8.60
C SER A 457 -16.32 -23.52 -8.07
N LYS A 458 -15.84 -24.53 -8.79
CA LYS A 458 -14.63 -25.28 -8.43
C LYS A 458 -13.37 -24.41 -8.44
N ASN A 459 -13.27 -23.48 -9.39
CA ASN A 459 -12.14 -22.55 -9.49
C ASN A 459 -12.12 -21.56 -8.32
N VAL A 460 -13.27 -20.96 -7.98
CA VAL A 460 -13.38 -20.04 -6.84
C VAL A 460 -13.13 -20.78 -5.53
N GLU A 461 -13.65 -22.01 -5.39
CA GLU A 461 -13.40 -22.88 -4.23
C GLU A 461 -11.90 -23.18 -4.08
N LYS A 462 -11.22 -23.58 -5.15
CA LYS A 462 -9.78 -23.82 -5.16
C LYS A 462 -8.97 -22.60 -4.69
N VAL A 463 -9.36 -21.40 -5.12
CA VAL A 463 -8.71 -20.14 -4.70
C VAL A 463 -8.97 -19.85 -3.23
N ASN A 464 -10.21 -20.05 -2.77
CA ASN A 464 -10.59 -19.89 -1.36
C ASN A 464 -9.81 -20.84 -0.45
N ASP A 465 -9.74 -22.12 -0.81
CA ASP A 465 -9.01 -23.15 -0.06
C ASP A 465 -7.51 -22.86 0.01
N TYR A 466 -6.92 -22.43 -1.12
CA TYR A 466 -5.53 -22.01 -1.16
C TYR A 466 -5.24 -20.83 -0.21
N ILE A 467 -6.09 -19.81 -0.21
CA ILE A 467 -5.97 -18.65 0.69
C ILE A 467 -6.11 -19.08 2.15
N LYS A 468 -7.15 -19.86 2.49
CA LYS A 468 -7.38 -20.37 3.85
C LYS A 468 -6.21 -21.23 4.33
N SER A 469 -5.68 -22.09 3.47
CA SER A 469 -4.49 -22.91 3.74
C SER A 469 -3.26 -22.05 4.04
N THR A 470 -3.00 -21.05 3.19
CA THR A 470 -1.85 -20.15 3.37
C THR A 470 -1.95 -19.37 4.67
N VAL A 471 -3.13 -18.85 5.01
CA VAL A 471 -3.37 -18.11 6.26
C VAL A 471 -3.21 -19.01 7.48
N ARG A 472 -3.73 -20.24 7.43
CA ARG A 472 -3.55 -21.22 8.50
C ARG A 472 -2.08 -21.54 8.74
N ASN A 473 -1.33 -21.85 7.68
CA ASN A 473 0.10 -22.16 7.78
C ASN A 473 0.89 -21.00 8.40
N VAL A 474 0.57 -19.76 8.02
CA VAL A 474 1.22 -18.56 8.60
C VAL A 474 0.82 -18.33 10.05
N LYS A 475 -0.43 -18.60 10.44
CA LYS A 475 -0.84 -18.54 11.84
C LYS A 475 -0.11 -19.59 12.68
N GLU A 476 0.01 -20.82 12.19
CA GLU A 476 0.73 -21.91 12.85
C GLU A 476 2.22 -21.59 13.00
N THR A 477 2.86 -21.18 11.91
CA THR A 477 4.30 -20.83 11.86
C THR A 477 4.65 -19.69 12.82
N ASN A 478 3.74 -18.73 13.01
CA ASN A 478 3.96 -17.57 13.87
C ASN A 478 3.28 -17.69 15.24
N HIS A 479 2.76 -18.87 15.60
CA HIS A 479 2.04 -19.14 16.85
C HIS A 479 0.93 -18.13 17.16
N LEU A 480 0.22 -17.68 16.13
CA LEU A 480 -0.87 -16.72 16.26
C LEU A 480 -2.14 -17.42 16.72
N LYS A 481 -2.94 -16.73 17.53
CA LYS A 481 -4.26 -17.23 17.95
C LYS A 481 -5.16 -17.45 16.73
N GLU A 482 -6.00 -18.48 16.77
CA GLU A 482 -6.87 -18.86 15.65
C GLU A 482 -7.77 -17.70 15.18
N GLY A 483 -8.33 -16.92 16.11
CA GLY A 483 -9.16 -15.74 15.81
C GLY A 483 -8.42 -14.47 15.40
N SER A 484 -7.08 -14.46 15.38
CA SER A 484 -6.30 -13.27 14.99
C SER A 484 -6.40 -12.99 13.49
N ALA A 485 -6.43 -11.71 13.12
CA ALA A 485 -6.39 -11.29 11.72
C ALA A 485 -4.94 -11.23 11.22
N THR A 486 -4.73 -11.64 9.97
CA THR A 486 -3.45 -11.48 9.27
C THR A 486 -3.55 -10.26 8.35
N ASN A 487 -2.94 -9.14 8.73
CA ASN A 487 -3.14 -7.84 8.06
C ASN A 487 -1.82 -7.26 7.53
N GLY A 488 -1.06 -8.05 6.77
CA GLY A 488 0.13 -7.58 6.04
C GLY A 488 1.48 -8.05 6.58
N PRO A 489 1.91 -7.72 7.82
CA PRO A 489 3.29 -7.99 8.28
C PRO A 489 3.60 -9.48 8.39
N GLN A 490 2.59 -10.34 8.41
CA GLN A 490 2.73 -11.80 8.38
C GLN A 490 2.97 -12.36 6.97
N GLY A 491 2.92 -11.53 5.92
CA GLY A 491 3.15 -11.95 4.53
C GLY A 491 1.95 -12.66 3.88
N THR A 492 0.72 -12.42 4.35
CA THR A 492 -0.50 -13.01 3.78
C THR A 492 -1.56 -11.95 3.47
N VAL A 493 -2.60 -12.38 2.74
CA VAL A 493 -3.75 -11.55 2.41
C VAL A 493 -4.48 -11.05 3.66
N SER A 494 -5.05 -9.85 3.56
CA SER A 494 -5.84 -9.25 4.63
C SER A 494 -7.07 -10.10 4.98
N LYS A 495 -7.60 -9.93 6.20
CA LYS A 495 -8.88 -10.55 6.56
C LYS A 495 -10.01 -10.18 5.58
N ASN A 496 -10.08 -8.91 5.19
CA ASN A 496 -11.08 -8.43 4.23
C ASN A 496 -10.98 -9.16 2.87
N THR A 497 -9.76 -9.48 2.42
CA THR A 497 -9.56 -10.26 1.20
C THR A 497 -10.06 -11.69 1.35
N GLN A 498 -9.83 -12.33 2.51
CA GLN A 498 -10.35 -13.67 2.81
C GLN A 498 -11.87 -13.67 2.79
N ASP A 499 -12.48 -12.73 3.52
CA ASP A 499 -13.93 -12.58 3.61
C ASP A 499 -14.54 -12.28 2.23
N SER A 500 -13.86 -11.49 1.39
CA SER A 500 -14.32 -11.17 0.03
C SER A 500 -14.33 -12.39 -0.90
N VAL A 501 -13.31 -13.25 -0.84
CA VAL A 501 -13.24 -14.48 -1.64
C VAL A 501 -14.27 -15.50 -1.16
N GLU A 502 -14.50 -15.59 0.15
CA GLU A 502 -15.55 -16.43 0.72
C GLU A 502 -16.95 -15.95 0.34
N LEU A 503 -17.20 -14.64 0.38
CA LEU A 503 -18.44 -14.04 -0.11
C LEU A 503 -18.66 -14.31 -1.59
N LEU A 504 -17.60 -14.24 -2.41
CA LEU A 504 -17.67 -14.56 -3.83
C LEU A 504 -18.08 -16.02 -4.05
N LEU A 505 -17.47 -16.97 -3.33
CA LEU A 505 -17.82 -18.39 -3.40
C LEU A 505 -19.28 -18.63 -3.01
N ASN A 506 -19.71 -18.06 -1.88
CA ASN A 506 -21.08 -18.16 -1.40
C ASN A 506 -22.08 -17.53 -2.39
N GLY A 507 -21.70 -16.40 -2.99
CA GLY A 507 -22.48 -15.70 -4.01
C GLY A 507 -22.67 -16.54 -5.27
N VAL A 508 -21.59 -17.12 -5.80
CA VAL A 508 -21.64 -18.03 -6.97
C VAL A 508 -22.54 -19.23 -6.67
N ASN A 509 -22.33 -19.92 -5.55
CA ASN A 509 -23.13 -21.10 -5.17
C ASN A 509 -24.62 -20.76 -4.98
N LYS A 510 -24.92 -19.63 -4.34
CA LYS A 510 -26.30 -19.17 -4.15
C LYS A 510 -26.95 -18.80 -5.48
N TYR A 511 -26.21 -18.14 -6.38
CA TYR A 511 -26.69 -17.77 -7.70
C TYR A 511 -27.03 -19.00 -8.53
N ILE A 512 -26.12 -20.00 -8.54
CA ILE A 512 -26.33 -21.31 -9.15
C ILE A 512 -27.62 -21.94 -8.64
N ARG A 513 -27.78 -22.07 -7.31
CA ARG A 513 -28.94 -22.70 -6.69
C ARG A 513 -30.24 -21.98 -7.06
N ASN A 514 -30.23 -20.65 -7.05
CA ASN A 514 -31.40 -19.85 -7.38
C ASN A 514 -31.81 -20.03 -8.84
N ILE A 515 -30.86 -20.09 -9.77
CA ILE A 515 -31.17 -20.30 -11.19
C ILE A 515 -31.72 -21.70 -11.41
N THR A 516 -31.11 -22.72 -10.80
CA THR A 516 -31.65 -24.08 -10.87
C THR A 516 -33.09 -24.16 -10.34
N ASN A 517 -33.44 -23.36 -9.32
CA ASN A 517 -34.80 -23.33 -8.76
C ASN A 517 -35.81 -22.54 -9.62
N VAL A 518 -35.39 -21.44 -10.23
CA VAL A 518 -36.29 -20.51 -10.95
C VAL A 518 -36.43 -20.89 -12.43
N SER A 519 -35.32 -21.19 -13.11
CA SER A 519 -35.30 -21.56 -14.53
C SER A 519 -34.04 -22.37 -14.86
N PRO A 520 -34.12 -23.71 -14.85
CA PRO A 520 -32.99 -24.59 -15.18
C PRO A 520 -32.44 -24.34 -16.59
N GLU A 521 -33.29 -24.01 -17.56
CA GLU A 521 -32.93 -23.75 -18.96
C GLU A 521 -32.08 -22.48 -19.12
N TYR A 522 -32.16 -21.55 -18.17
CA TYR A 522 -31.37 -20.32 -18.20
C TYR A 522 -29.89 -20.57 -17.91
N LYS A 523 -29.54 -21.72 -17.32
CA LYS A 523 -28.17 -22.09 -16.92
C LYS A 523 -27.16 -21.97 -18.07
N ASP A 524 -27.52 -22.44 -19.26
CA ASP A 524 -26.64 -22.47 -20.43
C ASP A 524 -26.52 -21.12 -21.14
N SER A 525 -27.38 -20.15 -20.76
CA SER A 525 -27.36 -18.79 -21.31
C SER A 525 -26.52 -17.80 -20.51
N ILE A 526 -26.00 -18.21 -19.36
CA ILE A 526 -25.18 -17.36 -18.49
C ILE A 526 -23.75 -17.31 -19.04
N ASN A 527 -23.30 -16.11 -19.39
CA ASN A 527 -21.89 -15.88 -19.62
C ASN A 527 -21.18 -15.56 -18.29
N TRP A 528 -20.55 -16.59 -17.71
CA TRP A 528 -19.80 -16.47 -16.45
C TRP A 528 -18.60 -15.53 -16.55
N GLN A 529 -17.98 -15.42 -17.73
CA GLN A 529 -16.84 -14.53 -17.96
C GLN A 529 -17.24 -13.06 -17.80
N THR A 530 -18.47 -12.69 -18.10
CA THR A 530 -18.91 -11.30 -17.97
C THR A 530 -19.68 -11.06 -16.69
N LEU A 531 -19.89 -12.07 -15.83
CA LEU A 531 -20.81 -11.96 -14.70
C LEU A 531 -20.36 -10.88 -13.70
N LEU A 532 -19.10 -10.92 -13.23
CA LEU A 532 -18.58 -9.94 -12.28
C LEU A 532 -18.56 -8.53 -12.87
N THR A 533 -18.03 -8.38 -14.08
CA THR A 533 -17.94 -7.08 -14.76
C THR A 533 -19.32 -6.49 -15.04
N THR A 534 -20.25 -7.30 -15.55
CA THR A 534 -21.62 -6.88 -15.85
C THR A 534 -22.40 -6.54 -14.58
N GLN A 535 -22.21 -7.28 -13.48
CA GLN A 535 -22.84 -6.94 -12.19
C GLN A 535 -22.29 -5.63 -11.63
N VAL A 536 -20.97 -5.46 -11.60
CA VAL A 536 -20.32 -4.23 -11.13
C VAL A 536 -20.76 -3.04 -11.98
N GLU A 537 -20.70 -3.15 -13.30
CA GLU A 537 -21.17 -2.10 -14.21
C GLU A 537 -22.66 -1.80 -13.99
N ASN A 538 -23.53 -2.81 -13.94
CA ASN A 538 -24.96 -2.58 -13.80
C ASN A 538 -25.36 -2.02 -12.42
N LEU A 539 -24.71 -2.47 -11.34
CA LEU A 539 -25.02 -2.04 -9.98
C LEU A 539 -24.39 -0.67 -9.65
N HIS A 540 -23.25 -0.34 -10.23
CA HIS A 540 -22.58 0.93 -9.92
C HIS A 540 -22.84 2.03 -10.95
N ALA A 541 -23.23 1.71 -12.20
CA ALA A 541 -23.47 2.72 -13.23
C ALA A 541 -24.57 3.72 -12.85
N VAL A 542 -25.65 3.28 -12.20
CA VAL A 542 -26.75 4.18 -11.81
C VAL A 542 -26.30 5.14 -10.70
N SER A 543 -25.49 4.66 -9.76
CA SER A 543 -24.94 5.50 -8.69
C SER A 543 -23.91 6.48 -9.24
N HIS A 544 -22.99 6.02 -10.11
CA HIS A 544 -22.01 6.89 -10.77
C HIS A 544 -22.64 7.92 -11.71
N PHE A 545 -23.83 7.63 -12.25
CA PHE A 545 -24.58 8.59 -13.04
C PHE A 545 -25.17 9.72 -12.19
N LYS A 546 -25.53 9.44 -10.93
CA LYS A 546 -26.05 10.43 -9.99
C LYS A 546 -24.96 11.17 -9.22
N HIS A 547 -23.88 10.46 -8.90
CA HIS A 547 -22.82 10.90 -8.00
C HIS A 547 -21.45 10.55 -8.58
N GLU A 548 -20.59 11.54 -8.77
CA GLU A 548 -19.22 11.30 -9.24
C GLU A 548 -18.42 10.44 -8.24
N THR A 549 -18.67 10.65 -6.94
CA THR A 549 -18.26 9.78 -5.83
C THR A 549 -19.43 9.64 -4.84
N PHE A 550 -19.55 8.51 -4.14
CA PHE A 550 -20.64 8.27 -3.19
C PHE A 550 -20.12 7.65 -1.89
N SER A 551 -20.67 8.09 -0.77
CA SER A 551 -20.47 7.43 0.53
C SER A 551 -21.27 6.12 0.61
N THR A 552 -20.91 5.25 1.55
CA THR A 552 -21.65 4.00 1.81
C THR A 552 -23.14 4.24 2.05
N LEU A 553 -23.48 5.32 2.76
CA LEU A 553 -24.86 5.71 3.03
C LEU A 553 -25.59 6.13 1.75
N GLN A 554 -24.95 6.94 0.90
CA GLN A 554 -25.54 7.36 -0.36
C GLN A 554 -25.81 6.17 -1.30
N TYR A 555 -24.86 5.24 -1.36
CA TYR A 555 -25.02 4.01 -2.13
C TYR A 555 -26.18 3.15 -1.59
N ALA A 556 -26.32 3.03 -0.27
CA ALA A 556 -27.41 2.28 0.36
C ALA A 556 -28.79 2.88 0.04
N ILE A 557 -28.90 4.21 0.02
CA ILE A 557 -30.13 4.93 -0.36
C ILE A 557 -30.47 4.65 -1.84
N ASP A 558 -29.46 4.67 -2.71
CA ASP A 558 -29.66 4.44 -4.15
C ASP A 558 -29.88 2.96 -4.51
N PHE A 559 -29.53 2.02 -3.63
CA PHE A 559 -29.53 0.58 -3.90
C PHE A 559 -30.87 0.04 -4.43
N GLY A 560 -31.99 0.52 -3.90
CA GLY A 560 -33.31 0.11 -4.39
C GLY A 560 -33.58 0.54 -5.84
N THR A 561 -33.15 1.76 -6.20
CA THR A 561 -33.26 2.28 -7.57
C THR A 561 -32.30 1.56 -8.50
N ILE A 562 -31.06 1.36 -8.05
CA ILE A 562 -30.03 0.59 -8.74
C ILE A 562 -30.57 -0.79 -9.10
N SER A 563 -31.02 -1.55 -8.11
CA SER A 563 -31.52 -2.91 -8.31
C SER A 563 -32.66 -2.97 -9.32
N LYS A 564 -33.61 -2.02 -9.24
CA LYS A 564 -34.74 -1.91 -10.17
C LYS A 564 -34.27 -1.62 -11.60
N GLU A 565 -33.37 -0.65 -11.80
CA GLU A 565 -32.87 -0.30 -13.13
C GLU A 565 -31.96 -1.38 -13.72
N SER A 566 -31.13 -2.03 -12.90
CA SER A 566 -30.34 -3.19 -13.32
C SER A 566 -31.25 -4.32 -13.80
N LEU A 567 -32.32 -4.64 -13.06
CA LEU A 567 -33.33 -5.63 -13.45
C LEU A 567 -33.99 -5.31 -14.79
N LYS A 568 -34.32 -4.04 -15.06
CA LYS A 568 -34.87 -3.62 -16.37
C LYS A 568 -33.88 -3.80 -17.52
N ARG A 569 -32.58 -3.62 -17.27
CA ARG A 569 -31.53 -3.76 -18.29
C ARG A 569 -31.20 -5.22 -18.61
N ILE A 570 -31.21 -6.09 -17.59
CA ILE A 570 -30.87 -7.52 -17.75
C ILE A 570 -32.06 -8.37 -18.21
N THR A 571 -33.30 -7.93 -17.97
CA THR A 571 -34.51 -8.64 -18.43
C THR A 571 -35.04 -8.03 -19.72
N LYS A 572 -35.52 -8.85 -20.66
CA LYS A 572 -36.29 -8.37 -21.82
C LYS A 572 -37.66 -7.89 -21.36
N TRP A 573 -37.72 -6.72 -20.75
CA TRP A 573 -38.98 -6.17 -20.27
C TRP A 573 -39.73 -5.50 -21.43
N GLY A 574 -40.80 -6.15 -21.91
CA GLY A 574 -41.77 -5.54 -22.80
C GLY A 574 -42.88 -4.88 -22.00
N ALA A 575 -42.89 -3.56 -21.92
CA ALA A 575 -44.04 -2.84 -21.37
C ALA A 575 -45.21 -2.94 -22.36
N LYS A 576 -46.22 -3.75 -22.03
CA LYS A 576 -47.53 -3.66 -22.70
C LYS A 576 -48.23 -2.42 -22.15
N TYR A 577 -48.18 -1.32 -22.89
CA TYR A 577 -49.02 -0.16 -22.61
C TYR A 577 -50.47 -0.54 -22.95
N TYR A 578 -51.27 -0.80 -21.91
CA TYR A 578 -52.71 -0.78 -22.06
C TYR A 578 -53.15 0.67 -22.00
N THR A 579 -53.17 1.35 -23.15
CA THR A 579 -53.89 2.61 -23.27
C THR A 579 -55.38 2.31 -23.14
N HIS A 580 -56.09 3.14 -22.37
CA HIS A 580 -57.54 3.03 -22.16
C HIS A 580 -58.27 2.85 -23.52
N PRO A 581 -59.36 2.08 -23.61
CA PRO A 581 -60.05 1.80 -24.89
C PRO A 581 -60.44 3.04 -25.70
N SER A 582 -60.55 4.22 -25.08
CA SER A 582 -60.84 5.50 -25.73
C SER A 582 -59.62 6.31 -26.18
N SER A 583 -58.39 5.82 -25.96
CA SER A 583 -57.14 6.50 -26.33
C SER A 583 -56.48 5.90 -27.59
N TYR A 584 -57.29 5.27 -28.46
CA TYR A 584 -56.86 4.96 -29.81
C TYR A 584 -56.59 6.28 -30.56
N TYR A 585 -55.31 6.58 -30.82
CA TYR A 585 -54.98 7.41 -31.96
C TYR A 585 -55.63 6.78 -33.19
N THR A 586 -56.42 7.55 -33.95
CA THR A 586 -57.00 7.08 -35.21
C THR A 586 -55.89 6.48 -36.05
N MET A 587 -55.99 5.18 -36.33
CA MET A 587 -54.99 4.48 -37.14
C MET A 587 -54.90 5.22 -38.48
N PRO A 588 -53.75 5.81 -38.85
CA PRO A 588 -53.61 6.44 -40.15
C PRO A 588 -53.90 5.38 -41.21
N GLN A 589 -54.88 5.62 -42.08
CA GLN A 589 -55.31 4.65 -43.11
C GLN A 589 -54.20 4.34 -44.14
N THR A 590 -53.08 5.06 -44.10
CA THR A 590 -51.88 4.80 -44.89
C THR A 590 -50.90 3.93 -44.11
N ARG A 591 -50.96 2.61 -44.32
CA ARG A 591 -49.86 1.71 -43.95
C ARG A 591 -48.74 1.85 -44.99
N MET A 592 -47.64 2.47 -44.60
CA MET A 592 -46.38 2.42 -45.36
C MET A 592 -45.42 1.44 -44.68
N SER A 593 -44.63 0.69 -45.46
CA SER A 593 -43.60 -0.16 -44.85
C SER A 593 -42.49 0.73 -44.29
N PHE A 594 -41.83 0.29 -43.21
CA PHE A 594 -40.79 1.07 -42.54
C PHE A 594 -39.60 1.40 -43.47
N LYS A 595 -39.40 0.62 -44.54
CA LYS A 595 -38.38 0.88 -45.56
C LYS A 595 -38.75 2.01 -46.52
N ASP A 596 -40.04 2.30 -46.65
CA ASP A 596 -40.60 3.31 -47.56
C ASP A 596 -40.81 4.66 -46.85
N VAL A 597 -40.56 4.72 -45.55
CA VAL A 597 -40.54 5.96 -44.77
C VAL A 597 -39.38 6.81 -45.28
N GLN A 598 -39.69 7.88 -46.02
CA GLN A 598 -38.69 8.86 -46.41
C GLN A 598 -38.15 9.55 -45.16
N PHE A 599 -36.95 9.16 -44.75
CA PHE A 599 -36.21 9.89 -43.73
C PHE A 599 -35.88 11.28 -44.30
N MET A 600 -36.15 12.33 -43.53
CA MET A 600 -35.68 13.66 -43.89
C MET A 600 -34.17 13.60 -44.09
N THR A 601 -33.72 13.93 -45.30
CA THR A 601 -32.30 14.12 -45.58
C THR A 601 -31.80 15.19 -44.60
N PRO A 602 -30.75 14.93 -43.81
CA PRO A 602 -30.20 15.93 -42.91
C PRO A 602 -29.94 17.20 -43.70
N LEU A 603 -30.44 18.34 -43.21
CA LEU A 603 -30.13 19.63 -43.81
C LEU A 603 -28.60 19.75 -43.87
N LEU A 604 -28.08 20.21 -45.01
CA LEU A 604 -26.65 20.50 -45.14
C LEU A 604 -26.23 21.39 -43.97
N SER A 605 -25.18 20.99 -43.26
CA SER A 605 -24.66 21.75 -42.13
C SER A 605 -24.14 23.10 -42.63
N VAL A 606 -24.98 24.13 -42.57
CA VAL A 606 -24.54 25.50 -42.83
C VAL A 606 -23.71 25.92 -41.62
N GLY A 607 -22.43 26.23 -41.86
CA GLY A 607 -21.54 26.76 -40.83
C GLY A 607 -22.15 28.00 -40.20
N LEU A 608 -22.09 28.07 -38.86
CA LEU A 608 -22.58 29.22 -38.12
C LEU A 608 -21.83 30.48 -38.61
N SER A 609 -22.54 31.56 -38.91
CA SER A 609 -21.87 32.81 -39.27
C SER A 609 -21.16 33.40 -38.04
N LYS A 610 -19.99 34.01 -38.22
CA LYS A 610 -19.23 34.64 -37.12
C LYS A 610 -20.08 35.59 -36.27
N LYS A 611 -21.01 36.31 -36.91
CA LYS A 611 -21.94 37.21 -36.22
C LYS A 611 -22.93 36.49 -35.31
N ASN A 612 -23.42 35.32 -35.71
CA ASN A 612 -24.28 34.49 -34.86
C ASN A 612 -23.48 33.80 -33.75
N GLU A 613 -22.21 33.52 -34.00
CA GLU A 613 -21.28 32.94 -33.03
C GLU A 613 -20.93 33.94 -31.91
N GLU A 614 -20.68 35.20 -32.26
CA GLU A 614 -20.49 36.30 -31.31
C GLU A 614 -21.75 36.50 -30.43
N VAL A 615 -22.94 36.48 -31.03
CA VAL A 615 -24.21 36.58 -30.28
C VAL A 615 -24.40 35.38 -29.35
N MET A 616 -24.03 34.16 -29.77
CA MET A 616 -24.08 33.00 -28.89
C MET A 616 -23.08 33.06 -27.75
N ARG A 617 -21.87 33.61 -27.97
CA ARG A 617 -20.90 33.86 -26.89
C ARG A 617 -21.41 34.90 -25.90
N GLU A 618 -21.99 35.99 -26.40
CA GLU A 618 -22.62 37.01 -25.57
C GLU A 618 -23.76 36.43 -24.72
N TRP A 619 -24.54 35.49 -25.26
CA TRP A 619 -25.60 34.79 -24.52
C TRP A 619 -25.04 33.78 -23.51
N LEU A 620 -23.92 33.12 -23.80
CA LEU A 620 -23.23 32.20 -22.91
C LEU A 620 -22.64 32.92 -21.70
N GLU A 621 -22.11 34.13 -21.91
CA GLU A 621 -21.54 34.99 -20.86
C GLU A 621 -22.63 35.58 -19.97
N ASN A 622 -23.76 35.98 -20.56
CA ASN A 622 -24.84 36.64 -19.81
C ASN A 622 -25.88 35.66 -19.21
N TYR A 623 -25.93 34.40 -19.66
CA TYR A 623 -26.91 33.42 -19.18
C TYR A 623 -26.28 32.03 -19.00
N ARG A 624 -26.55 31.37 -17.86
CA ARG A 624 -26.11 29.97 -17.63
C ARG A 624 -26.78 29.02 -18.64
N PRO A 625 -26.03 28.26 -19.45
CA PRO A 625 -26.61 27.32 -20.40
C PRO A 625 -27.22 26.13 -19.66
N VAL A 626 -28.49 25.84 -19.92
CA VAL A 626 -29.10 24.58 -19.50
C VAL A 626 -28.76 23.52 -20.54
N ARG A 627 -28.19 22.39 -20.12
CA ARG A 627 -27.93 21.25 -21.02
C ARG A 627 -29.20 20.90 -21.79
N GLN A 628 -29.11 20.86 -23.12
CA GLN A 628 -30.20 20.35 -23.95
C GLN A 628 -30.41 18.87 -23.63
N ARG A 629 -31.43 18.62 -22.82
CA ARG A 629 -31.89 17.29 -22.46
C ARG A 629 -32.67 16.73 -23.64
N THR A 630 -32.34 15.50 -24.06
CA THR A 630 -33.12 14.83 -25.09
C THR A 630 -34.53 14.59 -24.57
N VAL A 631 -35.54 14.66 -25.43
CA VAL A 631 -36.98 14.53 -25.08
C VAL A 631 -37.28 13.26 -24.27
N ARG A 632 -36.43 12.23 -24.34
CA ARG A 632 -36.54 11.01 -23.51
C ARG A 632 -36.22 11.22 -22.02
N SER A 633 -35.68 12.37 -21.63
CA SER A 633 -35.26 12.67 -20.26
C SER A 633 -36.18 13.68 -19.53
N GLU A 634 -37.23 14.17 -20.18
CA GLU A 634 -38.18 15.11 -19.56
C GLU A 634 -39.63 14.65 -19.79
N THR A 635 -40.40 14.49 -18.71
CA THR A 635 -41.84 14.30 -18.77
C THR A 635 -42.49 15.65 -19.08
N THR A 636 -43.06 15.79 -20.26
CA THR A 636 -43.55 17.03 -20.88
C THR A 636 -44.82 17.63 -20.26
N LYS A 637 -45.11 17.40 -18.97
CA LYS A 637 -46.40 17.84 -18.42
C LYS A 637 -46.41 19.26 -17.86
N ASP A 638 -45.30 19.82 -17.35
CA ASP A 638 -45.39 21.07 -16.58
C ASP A 638 -44.21 22.06 -16.74
N LYS A 639 -43.86 22.48 -17.98
CA LYS A 639 -43.13 23.75 -18.17
C LYS A 639 -43.58 24.50 -19.44
N ALA A 640 -44.20 25.66 -19.24
CA ALA A 640 -44.41 26.65 -20.27
C ALA A 640 -43.14 27.48 -20.49
N GLY A 641 -42.77 27.71 -21.74
CA GLY A 641 -41.75 28.69 -22.13
C GLY A 641 -40.37 28.12 -22.46
N ALA A 642 -40.21 27.53 -23.64
CA ALA A 642 -38.90 27.35 -24.27
C ALA A 642 -39.02 27.21 -25.80
N SER A 643 -39.57 28.22 -26.47
CA SER A 643 -39.41 28.40 -27.93
C SER A 643 -39.74 29.84 -28.30
N SER A 644 -38.78 30.57 -28.86
CA SER A 644 -39.03 31.88 -29.49
C SER A 644 -39.63 31.65 -30.89
N PRO A 645 -40.83 32.17 -31.20
CA PRO A 645 -41.42 32.09 -32.55
C PRO A 645 -40.62 32.81 -33.64
N ALA A 646 -39.63 33.64 -33.27
CA ALA A 646 -38.90 34.51 -34.19
C ALA A 646 -37.94 33.76 -35.13
N ALA A 647 -37.56 32.52 -34.83
CA ALA A 647 -36.62 31.75 -35.65
C ALA A 647 -37.24 31.12 -36.93
N TYR A 648 -38.58 31.17 -37.08
CA TYR A 648 -39.29 30.57 -38.22
C TYR A 648 -39.81 31.59 -39.24
N ALA A 649 -39.49 32.88 -39.07
CA ALA A 649 -39.91 33.91 -40.01
C ALA A 649 -38.91 34.03 -41.18
N LYS A 650 -39.06 33.17 -42.19
CA LYS A 650 -38.61 33.47 -43.57
C LYS A 650 -39.69 33.14 -44.59
N PRO A 651 -39.69 33.81 -45.76
CA PRO A 651 -40.82 33.85 -46.68
C PRO A 651 -41.10 32.48 -47.29
N LYS A 652 -42.39 32.16 -47.45
CA LYS A 652 -42.87 30.93 -48.10
C LYS A 652 -42.27 30.82 -49.51
N PRO A 653 -41.58 29.71 -49.86
CA PRO A 653 -41.53 29.26 -51.24
C PRO A 653 -42.91 28.71 -51.62
N ASP A 654 -43.26 28.84 -52.91
CA ASP A 654 -44.58 28.53 -53.46
C ASP A 654 -45.15 27.20 -52.95
N VAL A 655 -46.33 27.30 -52.34
CA VAL A 655 -47.06 26.19 -51.75
C VAL A 655 -47.85 25.51 -52.86
N THR A 656 -47.47 24.28 -53.22
CA THR A 656 -48.39 23.31 -53.83
C THR A 656 -49.63 23.14 -52.93
N PRO A 657 -50.85 23.00 -53.49
CA PRO A 657 -52.07 23.23 -52.73
C PRO A 657 -52.22 22.23 -51.59
N LYS A 658 -52.36 22.75 -50.37
CA LYS A 658 -52.69 21.98 -49.17
C LYS A 658 -53.98 21.20 -49.37
N ALA A 659 -53.99 19.92 -49.00
CA ALA A 659 -55.22 19.16 -48.83
C ALA A 659 -56.11 19.84 -47.77
N ARG A 660 -57.34 20.20 -48.17
CA ARG A 660 -58.37 20.72 -47.26
C ARG A 660 -59.13 19.56 -46.63
N PHE A 661 -59.40 19.65 -45.34
CA PHE A 661 -60.41 18.85 -44.64
C PHE A 661 -61.58 19.78 -44.24
N PRO A 662 -62.84 19.29 -44.21
CA PRO A 662 -63.99 20.11 -43.83
C PRO A 662 -63.98 20.41 -42.33
N ASP A 663 -64.31 21.65 -41.97
CA ASP A 663 -64.59 22.08 -40.60
C ASP A 663 -66.03 21.67 -40.23
N ASP A 664 -66.19 20.92 -39.14
CA ASP A 664 -67.47 20.82 -38.43
C ASP A 664 -67.45 21.79 -37.25
N GLN A 665 -68.26 22.84 -37.38
CA GLN A 665 -68.68 23.71 -36.29
C GLN A 665 -69.63 22.94 -35.37
N ASP A 666 -69.41 23.00 -34.06
CA ASP A 666 -70.41 23.60 -33.16
C ASP A 666 -69.90 23.66 -31.71
N ASP A 667 -69.85 24.89 -31.21
CA ASP A 667 -69.77 25.26 -29.81
C ASP A 667 -70.97 24.70 -29.04
N ARG A 668 -70.73 24.05 -27.90
CA ARG A 668 -71.57 24.21 -26.71
C ARG A 668 -70.89 23.69 -25.44
N THR A 669 -70.68 24.64 -24.54
CA THR A 669 -70.39 24.52 -23.12
C THR A 669 -71.51 23.76 -22.40
N LEU A 670 -71.20 22.88 -21.44
CA LEU A 670 -71.76 22.90 -20.06
C LEU A 670 -71.36 21.69 -19.18
N SER A 671 -70.77 22.06 -18.03
CA SER A 671 -70.92 21.57 -16.63
C SER A 671 -70.86 20.09 -16.22
N ALA A 672 -70.05 19.89 -15.18
CA ALA A 672 -69.84 18.75 -14.30
C ALA A 672 -71.09 18.14 -13.64
N SER A 673 -71.02 16.85 -13.30
CA SER A 673 -71.00 16.37 -11.90
C SER A 673 -71.03 14.82 -11.79
N SER A 674 -70.36 14.31 -10.74
CA SER A 674 -70.60 13.11 -9.89
C SER A 674 -71.47 11.97 -10.44
N GLU A 675 -71.20 10.67 -10.29
CA GLU A 675 -70.60 9.88 -9.20
C GLU A 675 -70.81 8.42 -9.64
N VAL A 676 -69.84 7.49 -9.52
CA VAL A 676 -70.10 6.09 -9.10
C VAL A 676 -68.78 5.44 -8.64
N ASN A 677 -68.77 5.01 -7.39
CA ASN A 677 -68.12 3.79 -6.87
C ASN A 677 -69.23 3.08 -6.05
N PRO A 678 -69.13 1.81 -5.62
CA PRO A 678 -68.13 0.75 -5.85
C PRO A 678 -68.78 -0.66 -6.07
N LEU A 679 -67.98 -1.75 -5.91
CA LEU A 679 -68.27 -3.22 -5.88
C LEU A 679 -67.69 -3.93 -7.13
N VAL A 680 -66.75 -4.90 -7.08
CA VAL A 680 -66.69 -6.14 -6.27
C VAL A 680 -65.24 -6.73 -6.23
N SER A 681 -64.83 -7.10 -5.00
CA SER A 681 -63.96 -8.18 -4.47
C SER A 681 -62.65 -8.70 -5.09
N ASP A 682 -61.60 -8.64 -4.25
CA ASP A 682 -60.72 -9.71 -3.71
C ASP A 682 -59.83 -10.59 -4.59
N LEU A 683 -58.51 -10.37 -4.41
CA LEU A 683 -57.50 -11.43 -4.24
C LEU A 683 -56.41 -10.91 -3.28
N SER A 684 -56.45 -11.37 -2.03
CA SER A 684 -55.50 -11.03 -0.96
C SER A 684 -54.19 -11.82 -1.09
N VAL A 685 -53.04 -11.14 -1.02
CA VAL A 685 -51.73 -11.76 -0.76
C VAL A 685 -51.30 -11.37 0.66
N SER A 686 -51.26 -12.35 1.56
CA SER A 686 -50.83 -12.21 2.94
C SER A 686 -49.30 -12.16 3.06
N PHE A 687 -48.78 -11.15 3.75
CA PHE A 687 -47.40 -11.14 4.24
C PHE A 687 -47.31 -12.02 5.49
N THR A 688 -46.43 -13.02 5.50
CA THR A 688 -46.10 -13.78 6.71
C THR A 688 -45.31 -12.88 7.66
N SER A 689 -45.84 -12.74 8.87
CA SER A 689 -45.35 -11.93 9.98
C SER A 689 -44.01 -12.40 10.55
N ASP A 690 -43.25 -11.42 11.04
CA ASP A 690 -42.05 -11.56 11.88
C ASP A 690 -42.30 -12.40 13.14
N SER A 691 -41.88 -13.67 13.12
CA SER A 691 -41.63 -14.43 14.34
C SER A 691 -40.86 -15.72 14.02
N ASN A 692 -39.52 -15.62 13.96
CA ASN A 692 -38.52 -16.65 14.35
C ASN A 692 -37.11 -16.33 13.82
N ILE A 693 -36.56 -15.18 14.21
CA ILE A 693 -35.11 -14.96 14.22
C ILE A 693 -34.66 -15.17 15.68
N PRO A 694 -33.65 -16.01 15.96
CA PRO A 694 -33.11 -16.13 17.31
C PRO A 694 -32.56 -14.76 17.75
N LYS A 695 -33.07 -14.27 18.89
CA LYS A 695 -32.62 -13.03 19.54
C LYS A 695 -31.12 -13.10 19.81
N VAL A 696 -30.31 -12.45 18.98
CA VAL A 696 -28.94 -12.07 19.35
C VAL A 696 -29.08 -10.97 20.40
N LYS A 697 -28.64 -11.26 21.64
CA LYS A 697 -28.53 -10.26 22.71
C LYS A 697 -27.62 -9.13 22.23
N LEU A 698 -28.19 -7.94 22.09
CA LEU A 698 -27.43 -6.69 22.00
C LEU A 698 -26.76 -6.49 23.37
N ALA A 699 -25.44 -6.69 23.44
CA ALA A 699 -24.65 -6.32 24.61
C ALA A 699 -24.58 -4.79 24.70
N SER A 700 -24.65 -4.28 25.92
CA SER A 700 -24.63 -2.87 26.30
C SER A 700 -23.45 -2.10 25.70
N ALA A 701 -23.72 -0.83 25.37
CA ALA A 701 -22.85 0.15 24.70
C ALA A 701 -21.60 0.61 25.50
N ALA A 702 -20.87 -0.29 26.16
CA ALA A 702 -19.68 0.04 26.96
C ALA A 702 -18.38 -0.64 26.51
N ASP A 703 -18.37 -1.47 25.45
CA ASP A 703 -17.18 -2.22 25.02
C ASP A 703 -16.75 -1.99 23.56
N PHE A 704 -17.02 -0.80 23.00
CA PHE A 704 -16.33 -0.36 21.77
C PHE A 704 -15.03 0.37 22.16
N ASN A 705 -13.96 -0.38 22.37
CA ASN A 705 -12.62 0.17 22.22
C ASN A 705 -12.40 0.49 20.74
N GLN A 706 -12.03 1.74 20.49
CA GLN A 706 -11.76 2.34 19.18
C GLN A 706 -10.94 1.41 18.28
N VAL A 707 -11.59 0.93 17.22
CA VAL A 707 -10.92 0.46 16.01
C VAL A 707 -10.83 1.70 15.13
N GLU A 708 -9.62 2.17 14.85
CA GLU A 708 -9.40 3.29 13.91
C GLU A 708 -10.06 2.94 12.57
N GLU A 709 -11.18 3.61 12.31
CA GLU A 709 -11.82 3.67 11.01
C GLU A 709 -10.85 4.35 10.05
N TYR A 710 -10.56 3.69 8.94
CA TYR A 710 -9.85 4.33 7.83
C TYR A 710 -10.76 5.41 7.24
N GLU A 711 -10.42 6.67 7.54
CA GLU A 711 -11.02 7.84 6.92
C GLU A 711 -10.84 7.77 5.40
N SER A 712 -11.94 7.53 4.69
CA SER A 712 -12.02 7.77 3.25
C SER A 712 -12.32 9.24 3.04
N ASP A 713 -11.28 10.08 3.15
CA ASP A 713 -11.41 11.50 2.88
C ASP A 713 -11.56 11.75 1.38
N SER A 714 -12.79 12.08 0.99
CA SER A 714 -13.13 12.71 -0.29
C SER A 714 -13.60 14.13 -0.01
N GLU A 715 -12.67 15.01 0.36
CA GLU A 715 -12.85 16.45 0.22
C GLU A 715 -11.97 16.91 -0.95
N ILE A 716 -12.58 17.03 -2.12
CA ILE A 716 -12.03 17.81 -3.23
C ILE A 716 -12.60 19.22 -3.04
N SER A 717 -11.76 20.14 -2.59
CA SER A 717 -12.07 21.56 -2.63
C SER A 717 -12.03 22.03 -4.09
N ASP A 718 -13.11 22.64 -4.53
CA ASP A 718 -13.18 23.43 -5.76
C ASP A 718 -12.06 24.48 -5.76
N VAL A 719 -11.28 24.53 -6.84
CA VAL A 719 -10.40 25.66 -7.14
C VAL A 719 -10.78 26.15 -8.54
N ASP A 720 -11.52 27.25 -8.56
CA ASP A 720 -11.66 28.13 -9.71
C ASP A 720 -10.26 28.56 -10.17
N THR A 721 -9.84 28.11 -11.35
CA THR A 721 -8.76 28.75 -12.09
C THR A 721 -9.37 29.69 -13.11
N ASP A 722 -9.54 30.95 -12.72
CA ASP A 722 -9.69 32.07 -13.65
C ASP A 722 -8.42 32.15 -14.49
N SER A 723 -8.53 31.74 -15.76
CA SER A 723 -7.52 31.98 -16.79
C SER A 723 -8.25 32.08 -18.12
N ASP A 724 -8.67 33.29 -18.44
CA ASP A 724 -9.16 33.68 -19.75
C ASP A 724 -8.16 33.28 -20.84
N SER A 725 -8.46 32.22 -21.58
CA SER A 725 -8.03 32.01 -22.97
C SER A 725 -8.59 30.69 -23.51
N GLU A 726 -9.33 30.78 -24.61
CA GLU A 726 -9.92 29.65 -25.32
C GLU A 726 -8.83 28.76 -25.94
N GLY A 727 -8.58 27.60 -25.34
CA GLY A 727 -7.70 26.56 -25.87
C GLY A 727 -8.18 25.17 -25.47
N LEU A 728 -8.08 24.18 -26.36
CA LEU A 728 -8.50 22.81 -26.10
C LEU A 728 -7.56 22.15 -25.07
N ILE A 729 -8.03 21.95 -23.84
CA ILE A 729 -7.28 21.31 -22.76
C ILE A 729 -7.53 19.80 -22.80
N ILE A 730 -6.49 19.01 -23.09
CA ILE A 730 -6.54 17.55 -22.89
C ILE A 730 -5.76 17.22 -21.62
N SER A 731 -6.45 16.68 -20.61
CA SER A 731 -5.82 16.12 -19.41
C SER A 731 -5.51 14.64 -19.63
N LYS A 732 -4.23 14.27 -19.52
CA LYS A 732 -3.82 12.85 -19.52
C LYS A 732 -3.04 12.56 -18.24
N PRO A 733 -3.43 11.52 -17.48
CA PRO A 733 -2.59 11.01 -16.42
C PRO A 733 -1.39 10.28 -17.02
N VAL A 734 -0.16 10.68 -16.64
CA VAL A 734 1.09 10.09 -17.12
C VAL A 734 1.86 9.48 -15.95
N VAL A 735 2.35 8.26 -16.08
CA VAL A 735 3.16 7.60 -15.04
C VAL A 735 4.63 7.95 -15.24
N THR A 736 5.24 8.60 -14.25
CA THR A 736 6.66 8.99 -14.22
C THR A 736 7.58 7.79 -13.97
N ARG A 737 8.90 7.98 -14.13
CA ARG A 737 9.92 6.96 -13.78
C ARG A 737 9.84 6.49 -12.32
N SER A 738 9.32 7.33 -11.43
CA SER A 738 9.06 6.97 -10.02
C SER A 738 7.83 6.06 -9.81
N GLY A 739 7.14 5.68 -10.88
CA GLY A 739 5.91 4.88 -10.82
C GLY A 739 4.65 5.69 -10.45
N ARG A 740 4.73 7.03 -10.38
CA ARG A 740 3.63 7.90 -9.94
C ARG A 740 2.91 8.59 -11.09
N GLN A 741 1.59 8.71 -10.95
CA GLN A 741 0.71 9.39 -11.89
C GLN A 741 0.82 10.91 -11.72
N VAL A 742 1.21 11.62 -12.77
CA VAL A 742 1.26 13.08 -12.87
C VAL A 742 0.18 13.52 -13.85
N LYS A 743 -0.63 14.52 -13.48
CA LYS A 743 -1.59 15.13 -14.39
C LYS A 743 -0.84 16.07 -15.32
N VAL A 744 -0.88 15.77 -16.61
CA VAL A 744 -0.27 16.60 -17.65
C VAL A 744 -1.38 17.29 -18.42
N TRP A 745 -1.27 18.61 -18.55
CA TRP A 745 -2.21 19.43 -19.30
C TRP A 745 -1.61 19.76 -20.66
N THR A 746 -2.23 19.24 -21.70
CA THR A 746 -1.87 19.54 -23.09
C THR A 746 -2.67 20.73 -23.55
N TRP A 747 -1.98 21.80 -23.92
CA TRP A 747 -2.56 22.98 -24.57
C TRP A 747 -2.26 22.91 -26.06
N PHE A 748 -3.30 23.06 -26.87
CA PHE A 748 -3.16 23.25 -28.32
C PHE A 748 -3.51 24.71 -28.62
N ASP A 749 -2.54 25.48 -29.08
CA ASP A 749 -2.82 26.72 -29.80
C ASP A 749 -3.45 26.30 -31.13
N VAL A 750 -4.73 26.60 -31.33
CA VAL A 750 -5.41 26.50 -32.63
C VAL A 750 -5.41 27.86 -33.29
#